data_AF-A0A4W5M113-F1
#
_entry.id   AF-A0A4W5M113-F1
#
_cell.length_a   1.000
_cell.length_b   1.000
_cell.length_c   1.000
_cell.angle_alpha   90.00
_cell.angle_beta   90.00
_cell.angle_gamma   90.00
#
_symmetry.space_group_name_H-M   'P 1'
#
loop_
_entity.id
_entity.type
_entity.pdbx_description
1 polymer ?
#
loop_
_entity_poly.entity_id
_entity_poly.type
_entity_poly.pdbx_seq_one_letter_code
_entity_poly.pdbx_strand_id
1 'polypeptide(L)'
;KQWVPPQKGESLDVHHLPSPQVKKVNLSKDESLTILGYGGTGPELLANETLMSEGQVIRSSTNQVQIYYRSLRQTDHGMFSLHYQAFLLSCSFPLSPEGGGVTVTDIHPGGQAHFHCDPGFQVRGHEVATCLNMTQPHWSSPEPQCVAVSCGGWIRNATVGRIFSPPPPSASNHSNGNNLSCHWLLEAREGHRLHLHFERVALDEDDDKLIVRSGNNSMAPLLFDSDLDDVPERGIVSEGSILYLELTADSSSIPLLLALRYEAFDGEHCYEPYLPHGNFSSSDITFPLGTTVTFSCSPGFVMEQGSGVIECVDPSDPHWNESEPVCKALCGGELTDPSSTVLSPDWPQSYSKGQDCVWQIHGNEEKRIELDIQILNIRHNDVLTIFDGHDLMSHVIGQYLGSRERFQVVSGGSEVTIQFQSDPDDSSFILSQGFLIHYREVEPNDTCPALPQIEFGWISSSHTSPVRGSVLTYQCQPGYDISGSDIITCQWDLSWSNSPPTCIKVQQCPDPGEVVNGARSVRPESGFAVGTVVRFSCNQGYQLEGPGQISCHGRDTGTPKWSDRSPKCVLKYDPCPNPGVPDNGYQTLYKHSYQAGETLRFFCYEGYELIGEVIINCVPGHPSQWNSPPPFCKGDNLHWTSFEPSHQMLSENIALAIILPIILVILLIGGIYMYYTNTEPLHRSDIRSSVFSPFNLYFSFPSPSVYVDCSGSHFSGSLSLTPTHTAQLLWSLTSTTLYTRQG
;
A
#
# COMPACT_ATOMS: atom_id res chain seq x y z
N LYS A 1 2.06 -35.37 16.00
CA LYS A 1 1.74 -35.06 17.42
C LYS A 1 0.57 -35.93 17.85
N GLN A 2 0.63 -36.43 19.08
CA GLN A 2 -0.16 -37.52 19.66
C GLN A 2 -1.64 -37.15 19.83
N TRP A 3 -2.54 -38.08 19.47
CA TRP A 3 -3.99 -37.97 19.64
C TRP A 3 -4.41 -38.26 21.08
N VAL A 4 -5.33 -37.44 21.61
CA VAL A 4 -6.15 -37.74 22.79
C VAL A 4 -7.62 -37.55 22.36
N PRO A 5 -8.54 -38.51 22.63
CA PRO A 5 -9.94 -38.36 22.26
C PRO A 5 -10.72 -37.61 23.35
N PRO A 6 -11.73 -36.78 23.01
CA PRO A 6 -12.81 -36.48 23.92
C PRO A 6 -13.95 -37.51 23.78
N GLN A 7 -14.72 -37.59 24.86
CA GLN A 7 -15.74 -38.59 25.15
C GLN A 7 -16.99 -38.46 24.27
N LYS A 8 -17.68 -39.61 24.12
CA LYS A 8 -19.02 -39.78 23.53
C LYS A 8 -20.04 -38.75 24.02
N GLY A 9 -20.82 -38.23 23.07
CA GLY A 9 -22.23 -37.90 23.33
C GLY A 9 -22.76 -36.64 22.67
N GLU A 10 -22.71 -36.55 21.33
CA GLU A 10 -23.71 -35.89 20.47
C GLU A 10 -23.28 -36.10 19.01
N SER A 11 -24.00 -36.94 18.27
CA SER A 11 -23.82 -37.11 16.83
C SER A 11 -24.52 -35.96 16.12
N LEU A 12 -23.82 -34.85 15.94
CA LEU A 12 -24.08 -33.94 14.83
C LEU A 12 -23.13 -34.38 13.70
N ASP A 13 -23.68 -35.09 12.71
CA ASP A 13 -23.00 -35.38 11.44
C ASP A 13 -22.81 -34.06 10.68
N VAL A 14 -21.82 -33.29 11.10
CA VAL A 14 -21.38 -32.09 10.40
C VAL A 14 -20.38 -32.54 9.32
N HIS A 15 -20.87 -32.65 8.09
CA HIS A 15 -20.03 -32.98 6.94
C HIS A 15 -19.17 -31.76 6.57
N HIS A 16 -17.97 -31.68 7.15
CA HIS A 16 -16.95 -30.73 6.69
C HIS A 16 -16.25 -31.26 5.43
N LEU A 17 -16.15 -30.44 4.38
CA LEU A 17 -15.40 -30.79 3.17
C LEU A 17 -13.92 -30.43 3.31
N PRO A 18 -12.98 -31.39 3.22
CA PRO A 18 -11.56 -31.11 3.27
C PRO A 18 -11.08 -30.45 1.97
N SER A 19 -10.29 -29.39 2.11
CA SER A 19 -9.57 -28.75 1.01
C SER A 19 -8.06 -28.77 1.28
N PRO A 20 -7.34 -29.82 0.84
CA PRO A 20 -5.88 -29.84 0.94
C PRO A 20 -5.24 -28.86 -0.06
N GLN A 21 -4.51 -27.89 0.47
CA GLN A 21 -3.55 -27.06 -0.24
C GLN A 21 -2.16 -27.71 -0.23
N VAL A 22 -1.54 -27.82 -1.40
CA VAL A 22 -0.17 -28.30 -1.54
C VAL A 22 0.79 -27.20 -1.10
N LYS A 23 1.49 -27.41 0.01
CA LYS A 23 2.51 -26.47 0.53
C LYS A 23 3.91 -26.75 0.02
N LYS A 24 4.21 -28.01 -0.30
CA LYS A 24 5.50 -28.42 -0.88
C LYS A 24 5.32 -29.79 -1.50
N VAL A 25 5.83 -30.03 -2.70
CA VAL A 25 5.83 -31.37 -3.32
C VAL A 25 7.12 -31.54 -4.11
N ASN A 26 7.93 -32.52 -3.71
CA ASN A 26 9.17 -32.89 -4.39
C ASN A 26 9.22 -34.42 -4.47
N LEU A 27 8.68 -34.95 -5.57
CA LEU A 27 8.55 -36.38 -5.85
C LEU A 27 9.57 -36.78 -6.92
N SER A 28 10.22 -37.93 -6.73
CA SER A 28 11.08 -38.53 -7.76
C SER A 28 10.26 -39.32 -8.79
N LYS A 29 10.85 -39.67 -9.94
CA LYS A 29 10.14 -40.37 -11.04
C LYS A 29 9.54 -41.74 -10.67
N ASP A 30 9.98 -42.32 -9.55
CA ASP A 30 9.55 -43.64 -9.05
C ASP A 30 8.61 -43.54 -7.83
N GLU A 31 8.11 -42.33 -7.54
CA GLU A 31 7.20 -42.04 -6.44
C GLU A 31 5.88 -41.48 -6.99
N SER A 32 4.76 -41.97 -6.46
CA SER A 32 3.43 -41.49 -6.85
C SER A 32 2.67 -41.00 -5.62
N LEU A 33 2.02 -39.85 -5.76
CA LEU A 33 1.15 -39.26 -4.75
C LEU A 33 -0.21 -38.99 -5.39
N THR A 34 -1.25 -39.58 -4.83
CA THR A 34 -2.61 -39.49 -5.36
C THR A 34 -3.55 -39.09 -4.24
N ILE A 35 -4.43 -38.12 -4.52
CA ILE A 35 -5.44 -37.66 -3.58
C ILE A 35 -6.80 -38.06 -4.15
N LEU A 36 -7.54 -38.86 -3.37
CA LEU A 36 -8.84 -39.41 -3.74
C LEU A 36 -9.92 -38.86 -2.80
N GLY A 37 -11.07 -38.46 -3.34
CA GLY A 37 -12.27 -38.17 -2.58
C GLY A 37 -13.01 -39.48 -2.25
N TYR A 38 -13.41 -39.64 -1.00
CA TYR A 38 -14.18 -40.79 -0.50
C TYR A 38 -15.48 -40.31 0.15
N GLY A 39 -16.59 -41.00 -0.09
CA GLY A 39 -17.91 -40.61 0.47
C GLY A 39 -19.04 -40.47 -0.55
N GLY A 40 -18.78 -40.71 -1.84
CA GLY A 40 -19.80 -40.90 -2.89
C GLY A 40 -19.97 -42.37 -3.31
N THR A 41 -20.52 -42.64 -4.50
CA THR A 41 -20.73 -43.99 -5.07
C THR A 41 -19.44 -44.76 -5.42
N GLY A 42 -18.26 -44.16 -5.18
CA GLY A 42 -16.94 -44.74 -5.37
C GLY A 42 -15.83 -43.72 -5.09
N PRO A 43 -14.54 -44.13 -5.06
CA PRO A 43 -13.41 -43.21 -4.94
C PRO A 43 -13.26 -42.34 -6.20
N GLU A 44 -13.25 -41.02 -6.02
CA GLU A 44 -13.05 -40.03 -7.08
C GLU A 44 -11.59 -39.52 -7.07
N LEU A 45 -10.93 -39.44 -8.23
CA LEU A 45 -9.56 -38.91 -8.31
C LEU A 45 -9.58 -37.38 -8.28
N LEU A 46 -9.09 -36.77 -7.19
CA LEU A 46 -9.05 -35.32 -7.02
C LEU A 46 -7.74 -34.70 -7.52
N ALA A 47 -6.61 -35.39 -7.33
CA ALA A 47 -5.31 -34.97 -7.86
C ALA A 47 -4.32 -36.15 -7.93
N ASN A 48 -3.37 -36.08 -8.86
CA ASN A 48 -2.25 -37.03 -9.02
C ASN A 48 -0.91 -36.29 -9.07
N GLU A 49 0.19 -37.03 -9.12
CA GLU A 49 1.56 -36.50 -9.15
C GLU A 49 1.84 -35.53 -10.31
N THR A 50 1.09 -35.62 -11.41
CA THR A 50 1.22 -34.70 -12.55
C THR A 50 0.48 -33.38 -12.36
N LEU A 51 -0.58 -33.38 -11.57
CA LEU A 51 -1.39 -32.19 -11.31
C LEU A 51 -0.91 -31.40 -10.09
N MET A 52 -0.11 -31.98 -9.19
CA MET A 52 0.28 -31.38 -7.91
C MET A 52 1.41 -30.35 -8.06
N SER A 53 1.08 -29.08 -7.81
CA SER A 53 2.03 -27.95 -7.79
C SER A 53 1.96 -27.18 -6.46
N GLU A 54 3.06 -26.55 -6.05
CA GLU A 54 3.10 -25.75 -4.82
C GLU A 54 2.10 -24.57 -4.90
N GLY A 55 1.27 -24.41 -3.87
CA GLY A 55 0.21 -23.40 -3.78
C GLY A 55 -1.18 -23.89 -4.21
N GLN A 56 -1.27 -25.01 -4.93
CA GLN A 56 -2.53 -25.52 -5.47
C GLN A 56 -3.50 -25.97 -4.38
N VAL A 57 -4.76 -25.53 -4.51
CA VAL A 57 -5.85 -25.91 -3.60
C VAL A 57 -6.70 -26.99 -4.28
N ILE A 58 -6.74 -28.17 -3.67
CA ILE A 58 -7.55 -29.31 -4.14
C ILE A 58 -8.83 -29.31 -3.32
N ARG A 59 -9.99 -29.26 -3.98
CA ARG A 59 -11.31 -29.23 -3.32
C ARG A 59 -11.97 -30.60 -3.41
N SER A 60 -12.35 -31.17 -2.27
CA SER A 60 -13.12 -32.40 -2.22
C SER A 60 -14.62 -32.10 -2.20
N SER A 61 -15.39 -32.82 -3.01
CA SER A 61 -16.86 -32.84 -3.00
C SER A 61 -17.43 -33.72 -1.86
N THR A 62 -16.57 -34.47 -1.17
CA THR A 62 -16.94 -35.38 -0.09
C THR A 62 -16.26 -35.03 1.23
N ASN A 63 -16.84 -35.45 2.34
CA ASN A 63 -16.32 -35.20 3.69
C ASN A 63 -15.09 -36.07 4.06
N GLN A 64 -14.58 -36.90 3.15
CA GLN A 64 -13.39 -37.71 3.37
C GLN A 64 -12.45 -37.62 2.16
N VAL A 65 -11.17 -37.44 2.43
CA VAL A 65 -10.12 -37.46 1.41
C VAL A 65 -9.06 -38.46 1.82
N GLN A 66 -8.73 -39.37 0.91
CA GLN A 66 -7.66 -40.34 1.08
C GLN A 66 -6.43 -39.91 0.28
N ILE A 67 -5.31 -39.75 0.97
CA ILE A 67 -4.02 -39.45 0.36
C ILE A 67 -3.24 -40.76 0.25
N TYR A 68 -2.96 -41.20 -0.97
CA TYR A 68 -2.21 -42.42 -1.27
C TYR A 68 -0.81 -42.06 -1.79
N TYR A 69 0.21 -42.38 -0.99
CA TYR A 69 1.60 -42.20 -1.35
C TYR A 69 2.27 -43.56 -1.55
N ARG A 70 2.98 -43.74 -2.66
CA ARG A 70 3.73 -44.96 -2.99
C ARG A 70 5.15 -44.60 -3.41
N SER A 71 6.13 -45.24 -2.78
CA SER A 71 7.56 -45.13 -3.09
C SER A 71 8.18 -46.50 -3.29
N LEU A 72 8.95 -46.68 -4.36
CA LEU A 72 9.73 -47.90 -4.62
C LEU A 72 11.18 -47.82 -4.10
N ARG A 73 11.63 -46.64 -3.65
CA ARG A 73 12.97 -46.45 -3.05
C ARG A 73 13.01 -46.95 -1.60
N GLN A 74 14.15 -47.50 -1.17
CA GLN A 74 14.40 -47.89 0.23
C GLN A 74 15.12 -46.80 1.05
N THR A 75 15.74 -45.81 0.40
CA THR A 75 16.39 -44.65 1.02
C THR A 75 16.17 -43.39 0.18
N ASP A 76 16.08 -42.23 0.84
CA ASP A 76 15.91 -40.89 0.24
C ASP A 76 14.54 -40.71 -0.47
N HIS A 77 13.47 -40.72 0.34
CA HIS A 77 12.09 -40.55 -0.13
C HIS A 77 11.78 -39.08 -0.47
N GLY A 78 10.93 -38.87 -1.47
CA GLY A 78 10.33 -37.58 -1.81
C GLY A 78 9.57 -36.98 -0.63
N MET A 79 9.49 -35.65 -0.62
CA MET A 79 8.87 -34.88 0.45
C MET A 79 7.61 -34.19 -0.08
N PHE A 80 6.49 -34.38 0.60
CA PHE A 80 5.26 -33.63 0.36
C PHE A 80 4.70 -33.06 1.66
N SER A 81 4.11 -31.87 1.57
CA SER A 81 3.46 -31.17 2.66
C SER A 81 2.13 -30.63 2.16
N LEU A 82 1.05 -31.00 2.86
CA LEU A 82 -0.31 -30.61 2.56
C LEU A 82 -0.88 -29.86 3.77
N HIS A 83 -1.43 -28.68 3.54
CA HIS A 83 -2.21 -27.94 4.53
C HIS A 83 -3.69 -28.13 4.21
N TYR A 84 -4.50 -28.67 5.12
CA TYR A 84 -5.92 -28.86 4.86
C TYR A 84 -6.76 -27.92 5.72
N GLN A 85 -7.83 -27.39 5.13
CA GLN A 85 -8.89 -26.71 5.84
C GLN A 85 -10.21 -27.38 5.49
N ALA A 86 -11.05 -27.60 6.51
CA ALA A 86 -12.37 -28.19 6.30
C ALA A 86 -13.43 -27.10 6.44
N PHE A 87 -14.33 -26.98 5.46
CA PHE A 87 -15.38 -25.96 5.44
C PHE A 87 -16.76 -26.61 5.57
N LEU A 88 -17.69 -25.88 6.18
CA LEU A 88 -19.09 -26.27 6.23
C LEU A 88 -19.77 -25.81 4.92
N LEU A 89 -20.48 -26.72 4.26
CA LEU A 89 -21.30 -26.36 3.11
C LEU A 89 -22.59 -25.66 3.60
N SER A 90 -22.92 -24.53 2.99
CA SER A 90 -24.11 -23.72 3.32
C SER A 90 -24.97 -23.54 2.08
N CYS A 91 -26.27 -23.34 2.26
CA CYS A 91 -27.12 -22.89 1.18
C CYS A 91 -26.71 -21.48 0.73
N SER A 92 -26.91 -21.17 -0.55
CA SER A 92 -26.77 -19.78 -1.04
C SER A 92 -27.73 -18.86 -0.28
N PHE A 93 -27.36 -17.59 -0.08
CA PHE A 93 -28.28 -16.63 0.51
C PHE A 93 -29.51 -16.49 -0.41
N PRO A 94 -30.74 -16.73 0.08
CA PRO A 94 -31.94 -16.72 -0.75
C PRO A 94 -32.21 -15.30 -1.22
N LEU A 95 -32.68 -15.17 -2.47
CA LEU A 95 -33.02 -13.87 -3.05
C LEU A 95 -34.34 -13.37 -2.46
N SER A 96 -34.46 -12.06 -2.24
CA SER A 96 -35.73 -11.44 -1.86
C SER A 96 -36.70 -11.47 -3.05
N PRO A 97 -37.96 -11.90 -2.86
CA PRO A 97 -38.96 -11.86 -3.91
C PRO A 97 -39.28 -10.40 -4.30
N GLU A 98 -39.56 -10.14 -5.57
CA GLU A 98 -39.97 -8.80 -6.03
C GLU A 98 -41.25 -8.35 -5.31
N GLY A 99 -41.22 -7.21 -4.61
CA GLY A 99 -42.35 -6.75 -3.80
C GLY A 99 -42.50 -7.49 -2.46
N GLY A 100 -41.40 -8.00 -1.91
CA GLY A 100 -41.35 -8.63 -0.60
C GLY A 100 -39.93 -8.72 -0.03
N GLY A 101 -39.80 -9.38 1.11
CA GLY A 101 -38.53 -9.55 1.81
C GLY A 101 -38.34 -10.98 2.33
N VAL A 102 -37.11 -11.27 2.76
CA VAL A 102 -36.74 -12.56 3.32
C VAL A 102 -35.95 -12.37 4.61
N THR A 103 -36.38 -13.06 5.67
CA THR A 103 -35.67 -13.14 6.94
C THR A 103 -35.10 -14.53 7.11
N VAL A 104 -33.78 -14.63 7.25
CA VAL A 104 -33.06 -15.91 7.32
C VAL A 104 -32.54 -16.13 8.74
N THR A 105 -32.89 -17.27 9.32
CA THR A 105 -32.45 -17.66 10.67
C THR A 105 -31.03 -18.20 10.65
N ASP A 106 -30.71 -19.09 9.71
CA ASP A 106 -29.38 -19.63 9.45
C ASP A 106 -29.32 -20.13 7.99
N ILE A 107 -28.13 -20.10 7.38
CA ILE A 107 -27.87 -20.61 6.02
C ILE A 107 -27.22 -22.00 6.02
N HIS A 108 -26.91 -22.53 7.21
CA HIS A 108 -26.42 -23.89 7.38
C HIS A 108 -27.58 -24.92 7.36
N PRO A 109 -27.30 -26.21 7.13
CA PRO A 109 -28.33 -27.24 7.10
C PRO A 109 -29.21 -27.24 8.35
N GLY A 110 -30.53 -27.17 8.16
CA GLY A 110 -31.53 -27.00 9.23
C GLY A 110 -31.97 -25.56 9.48
N GLY A 111 -31.28 -24.57 8.92
CA GLY A 111 -31.69 -23.16 8.93
C GLY A 111 -32.92 -22.89 8.06
N GLN A 112 -33.70 -21.88 8.44
CA GLN A 112 -34.96 -21.51 7.78
C GLN A 112 -34.91 -20.09 7.22
N ALA A 113 -35.41 -19.93 5.99
CA ALA A 113 -35.69 -18.67 5.34
C ALA A 113 -37.21 -18.43 5.35
N HIS A 114 -37.65 -17.32 5.95
CA HIS A 114 -39.03 -16.89 5.99
C HIS A 114 -39.23 -15.75 5.00
N PHE A 115 -40.11 -15.94 4.03
CA PHE A 115 -40.46 -14.97 3.01
C PHE A 115 -41.73 -14.24 3.40
N HIS A 116 -41.74 -12.93 3.22
CA HIS A 116 -42.93 -12.08 3.38
C HIS A 116 -43.11 -11.20 2.14
N CYS A 117 -44.33 -10.77 1.90
CA CYS A 117 -44.61 -9.78 0.85
C CYS A 117 -44.89 -8.41 1.46
N ASP A 118 -44.60 -7.38 0.69
CA ASP A 118 -44.91 -6.00 1.04
C ASP A 118 -46.44 -5.76 1.04
N PRO A 119 -46.95 -4.77 1.79
CA PRO A 119 -48.36 -4.43 1.79
C PRO A 119 -48.89 -4.20 0.37
N GLY A 120 -49.92 -4.96 -0.03
CA GLY A 120 -50.48 -4.94 -1.39
C GLY A 120 -50.16 -6.18 -2.23
N PHE A 121 -49.28 -7.06 -1.75
CA PHE A 121 -48.97 -8.35 -2.38
C PHE A 121 -49.30 -9.54 -1.46
N GLN A 122 -49.60 -10.68 -2.06
CA GLN A 122 -49.82 -11.95 -1.38
C GLN A 122 -48.75 -12.97 -1.82
N VAL A 123 -48.22 -13.75 -0.87
CA VAL A 123 -47.24 -14.80 -1.15
C VAL A 123 -47.90 -15.90 -1.98
N ARG A 124 -47.40 -16.12 -3.19
CA ARG A 124 -47.74 -17.25 -4.06
C ARG A 124 -46.56 -18.21 -4.11
N GLY A 125 -46.59 -19.20 -3.24
CA GLY A 125 -45.53 -20.20 -3.09
C GLY A 125 -45.38 -20.62 -1.63
N HIS A 126 -44.19 -21.09 -1.27
CA HIS A 126 -43.86 -21.47 0.10
C HIS A 126 -43.31 -20.26 0.87
N GLU A 127 -44.00 -19.88 1.94
CA GLU A 127 -43.59 -18.81 2.86
C GLU A 127 -42.35 -19.15 3.69
N VAL A 128 -42.01 -20.43 3.83
CA VAL A 128 -40.82 -20.89 4.56
C VAL A 128 -40.07 -21.94 3.77
N ALA A 129 -38.76 -21.73 3.57
CA ALA A 129 -37.84 -22.71 3.01
C ALA A 129 -36.81 -23.15 4.06
N THR A 130 -36.45 -24.43 4.09
CA THR A 130 -35.44 -24.99 5.01
C THR A 130 -34.20 -25.43 4.22
N CYS A 131 -33.01 -25.11 4.71
CA CYS A 131 -31.76 -25.53 4.08
C CYS A 131 -31.55 -27.04 4.31
N LEU A 132 -31.49 -27.81 3.23
CA LEU A 132 -31.40 -29.27 3.29
C LEU A 132 -29.95 -29.75 3.45
N ASN A 133 -29.73 -30.71 4.34
CA ASN A 133 -28.41 -31.35 4.54
C ASN A 133 -28.13 -32.35 3.41
N MET A 134 -27.54 -31.89 2.32
CA MET A 134 -27.16 -32.70 1.16
C MET A 134 -25.74 -32.39 0.69
N THR A 135 -25.19 -33.24 -0.20
CA THR A 135 -23.86 -33.07 -0.82
C THR A 135 -23.69 -31.73 -1.54
N GLN A 136 -24.79 -31.14 -2.02
CA GLN A 136 -24.90 -29.75 -2.44
C GLN A 136 -26.10 -29.13 -1.71
N PRO A 137 -25.88 -28.34 -0.63
CA PRO A 137 -26.98 -27.75 0.13
C PRO A 137 -27.78 -26.79 -0.74
N HIS A 138 -29.10 -26.97 -0.71
CA HIS A 138 -30.06 -26.12 -1.39
C HIS A 138 -31.32 -25.98 -0.52
N TRP A 139 -32.10 -24.95 -0.81
CA TRP A 139 -33.36 -24.68 -0.13
C TRP A 139 -34.43 -25.71 -0.51
N SER A 140 -35.26 -26.12 0.46
CA SER A 140 -36.32 -27.12 0.28
C SER A 140 -37.39 -26.73 -0.75
N SER A 141 -37.51 -25.44 -1.03
CA SER A 141 -38.45 -24.85 -1.99
C SER A 141 -37.79 -23.65 -2.68
N PRO A 142 -38.16 -23.38 -3.94
CA PRO A 142 -37.72 -22.16 -4.63
C PRO A 142 -38.35 -20.92 -3.99
N GLU A 143 -37.79 -19.74 -4.30
CA GLU A 143 -38.30 -18.45 -3.85
C GLU A 143 -39.76 -18.24 -4.29
N PRO A 144 -40.68 -17.83 -3.38
CA PRO A 144 -42.07 -17.59 -3.72
C PRO A 144 -42.23 -16.31 -4.55
N GLN A 145 -43.34 -16.17 -5.27
CA GLN A 145 -43.68 -14.93 -5.97
C GLN A 145 -44.62 -14.09 -5.13
N CYS A 146 -44.32 -12.80 -4.93
CA CYS A 146 -45.28 -11.87 -4.38
C CYS A 146 -46.19 -11.39 -5.51
N VAL A 147 -47.46 -11.80 -5.47
CA VAL A 147 -48.45 -11.43 -6.49
C VAL A 147 -49.34 -10.31 -5.96
N ALA A 148 -49.53 -9.26 -6.76
CA ALA A 148 -50.35 -8.13 -6.36
C ALA A 148 -51.77 -8.63 -6.02
N VAL A 149 -52.30 -8.17 -4.89
CA VAL A 149 -53.71 -8.39 -4.56
C VAL A 149 -54.53 -7.74 -5.67
N SER A 150 -55.51 -8.47 -6.19
CA SER A 150 -56.41 -8.11 -7.30
C SER A 150 -56.60 -6.61 -7.54
N CYS A 151 -56.52 -6.19 -8.80
CA CYS A 151 -56.93 -4.87 -9.32
C CYS A 151 -58.10 -4.24 -8.53
N GLY A 152 -57.79 -3.22 -7.72
CA GLY A 152 -58.75 -2.47 -6.91
C GLY A 152 -59.01 -2.98 -5.49
N GLY A 153 -59.66 -2.16 -4.67
CA GLY A 153 -59.99 -2.49 -3.29
C GLY A 153 -60.24 -1.29 -2.38
N TRP A 154 -60.67 -1.54 -1.15
CA TRP A 154 -60.86 -0.52 -0.12
C TRP A 154 -59.82 -0.69 0.99
N ILE A 155 -58.96 0.31 1.15
CA ILE A 155 -57.96 0.42 2.19
C ILE A 155 -58.53 1.31 3.30
N ARG A 156 -58.87 0.69 4.43
CA ARG A 156 -59.43 1.38 5.62
C ARG A 156 -58.35 1.64 6.65
N ASN A 157 -58.46 2.78 7.35
CA ASN A 157 -57.44 3.24 8.30
C ASN A 157 -56.05 3.26 7.68
N ALA A 158 -55.94 3.81 6.48
CA ALA A 158 -54.68 3.98 5.78
C ALA A 158 -53.69 4.78 6.65
N THR A 159 -52.47 4.25 6.81
CA THR A 159 -51.36 4.91 7.51
C THR A 159 -50.17 5.08 6.58
N VAL A 160 -49.63 4.00 6.05
CA VAL A 160 -48.62 4.02 4.99
C VAL A 160 -48.73 2.72 4.21
N GLY A 161 -48.52 2.76 2.90
CA GLY A 161 -48.56 1.56 2.08
C GLY A 161 -48.35 1.86 0.60
N ARG A 162 -48.53 0.82 -0.23
CA ARG A 162 -48.35 0.93 -1.67
C ARG A 162 -49.54 0.32 -2.43
N ILE A 163 -49.75 0.82 -3.64
CA ILE A 163 -50.74 0.34 -4.62
C ILE A 163 -49.98 -0.04 -5.88
N PHE A 164 -50.27 -1.24 -6.40
CA PHE A 164 -49.70 -1.74 -7.63
C PHE A 164 -50.81 -2.13 -8.62
N SER A 165 -50.64 -1.81 -9.90
CA SER A 165 -51.45 -2.38 -10.96
C SER A 165 -50.96 -3.79 -11.30
N PRO A 166 -51.86 -4.76 -11.54
CA PRO A 166 -51.46 -6.03 -12.15
C PRO A 166 -51.11 -5.83 -13.64
N PRO A 167 -50.24 -6.67 -14.22
CA PRO A 167 -49.96 -6.63 -15.65
C PRO A 167 -51.22 -7.01 -16.46
N PRO A 168 -51.45 -6.39 -17.64
CA PRO A 168 -52.60 -6.70 -18.48
C PRO A 168 -52.59 -8.17 -18.96
N PRO A 169 -53.76 -8.80 -19.15
CA PRO A 169 -53.86 -10.20 -19.59
C PRO A 169 -53.28 -10.36 -21.02
N SER A 170 -52.47 -11.40 -21.24
CA SER A 170 -51.83 -11.65 -22.53
C SER A 170 -52.83 -11.98 -23.64
N ALA A 171 -52.65 -11.36 -24.81
CA ALA A 171 -53.55 -11.42 -25.98
C ALA A 171 -53.75 -12.82 -26.63
N SER A 172 -53.18 -13.90 -26.06
CA SER A 172 -53.23 -15.23 -26.67
C SER A 172 -54.53 -16.01 -26.42
N ASN A 173 -55.47 -15.51 -25.61
CA ASN A 173 -56.79 -16.13 -25.42
C ASN A 173 -57.91 -15.16 -25.80
N HIS A 174 -58.17 -15.04 -27.10
CA HIS A 174 -59.33 -14.31 -27.61
C HIS A 174 -60.65 -15.01 -27.26
N SER A 175 -61.37 -14.45 -26.28
CA SER A 175 -62.83 -14.30 -26.33
C SER A 175 -63.36 -13.51 -25.12
N ASN A 176 -62.84 -12.28 -24.96
CA ASN A 176 -63.43 -11.10 -24.34
C ASN A 176 -62.27 -10.14 -24.06
N GLY A 177 -62.12 -9.08 -24.87
CA GLY A 177 -61.21 -7.97 -24.57
C GLY A 177 -61.68 -7.32 -23.28
N ASN A 178 -61.09 -7.71 -22.17
CA ASN A 178 -61.38 -7.11 -20.88
C ASN A 178 -60.31 -6.04 -20.65
N ASN A 179 -60.67 -4.79 -20.93
CA ASN A 179 -59.92 -3.64 -20.44
C ASN A 179 -59.75 -3.79 -18.93
N LEU A 180 -58.54 -3.59 -18.43
CA LEU A 180 -58.25 -3.58 -17.01
C LEU A 180 -58.88 -2.32 -16.41
N SER A 181 -59.78 -2.47 -15.44
CA SER A 181 -60.42 -1.36 -14.74
C SER A 181 -60.23 -1.55 -13.24
N CYS A 182 -59.34 -0.78 -12.64
CA CYS A 182 -59.01 -0.84 -11.23
C CYS A 182 -59.51 0.40 -10.49
N HIS A 183 -60.13 0.19 -9.33
CA HIS A 183 -60.60 1.26 -8.47
C HIS A 183 -60.09 1.05 -7.05
N TRP A 184 -59.39 2.05 -6.51
CA TRP A 184 -58.91 2.02 -5.13
C TRP A 184 -59.57 3.14 -4.32
N LEU A 185 -60.04 2.78 -3.13
CA LEU A 185 -60.54 3.72 -2.15
C LEU A 185 -59.62 3.70 -0.93
N LEU A 186 -59.01 4.83 -0.61
CA LEU A 186 -58.18 4.99 0.58
C LEU A 186 -58.92 5.84 1.59
N GLU A 187 -58.99 5.36 2.83
CA GLU A 187 -59.63 6.04 3.95
C GLU A 187 -58.65 6.13 5.12
N ALA A 188 -58.13 7.32 5.39
CA ALA A 188 -57.33 7.65 6.56
C ALA A 188 -58.20 7.97 7.78
N ARG A 189 -57.56 8.14 8.94
CA ARG A 189 -58.23 8.58 10.16
C ARG A 189 -58.81 9.98 9.98
N GLU A 190 -59.87 10.29 10.73
CA GLU A 190 -60.45 11.63 10.76
C GLU A 190 -59.41 12.66 11.18
N GLY A 191 -59.36 13.80 10.49
CA GLY A 191 -58.34 14.85 10.69
C GLY A 191 -56.99 14.61 9.98
N HIS A 192 -56.80 13.46 9.33
CA HIS A 192 -55.61 13.18 8.52
C HIS A 192 -55.89 13.44 7.04
N ARG A 193 -54.85 13.85 6.32
CA ARG A 193 -54.80 13.92 4.85
C ARG A 193 -53.97 12.77 4.33
N LEU A 194 -54.13 12.48 3.04
CA LEU A 194 -53.41 11.44 2.32
C LEU A 194 -52.50 12.10 1.29
N HIS A 195 -51.22 11.76 1.33
CA HIS A 195 -50.25 12.11 0.31
C HIS A 195 -50.00 10.86 -0.56
N LEU A 196 -50.11 11.01 -1.87
CA LEU A 196 -49.82 10.00 -2.88
C LEU A 196 -48.54 10.38 -3.62
N HIS A 197 -47.53 9.52 -3.52
CA HIS A 197 -46.28 9.64 -4.24
C HIS A 197 -46.23 8.64 -5.41
N PHE A 198 -45.86 9.12 -6.59
CA PHE A 198 -45.76 8.31 -7.80
C PHE A 198 -44.36 7.67 -7.88
N GLU A 199 -44.24 6.39 -7.53
CA GLU A 199 -42.97 5.67 -7.63
C GLU A 199 -42.70 5.20 -9.06
N ARG A 200 -43.75 4.77 -9.78
CA ARG A 200 -43.67 4.45 -11.20
C ARG A 200 -45.01 4.64 -11.89
N VAL A 201 -44.97 5.29 -13.05
CA VAL A 201 -46.12 5.47 -13.93
C VAL A 201 -45.64 5.21 -15.35
N ALA A 202 -46.23 4.20 -16.00
CA ALA A 202 -46.01 3.89 -17.40
C ALA A 202 -47.40 3.61 -17.98
N LEU A 203 -48.01 4.65 -18.53
CA LEU A 203 -49.32 4.63 -19.16
C LEU A 203 -49.11 4.86 -20.65
N ASP A 204 -49.83 4.13 -21.51
CA ASP A 204 -49.97 4.47 -22.91
C ASP A 204 -50.77 5.77 -23.05
N GLU A 205 -50.18 6.79 -23.70
CA GLU A 205 -50.76 8.14 -23.79
C GLU A 205 -52.10 8.17 -24.55
N ASP A 206 -52.34 7.20 -25.44
CA ASP A 206 -53.54 7.15 -26.27
C ASP A 206 -54.64 6.24 -25.69
N ASP A 207 -54.28 5.22 -24.90
CA ASP A 207 -55.18 4.11 -24.53
C ASP A 207 -55.34 3.88 -23.02
N ASP A 208 -54.41 4.36 -22.18
CA ASP A 208 -54.42 4.18 -20.72
C ASP A 208 -54.72 5.49 -19.97
N LYS A 209 -55.51 5.41 -18.89
CA LYS A 209 -55.92 6.58 -18.12
C LYS A 209 -55.89 6.34 -16.61
N LEU A 210 -55.30 7.29 -15.88
CA LEU A 210 -55.27 7.34 -14.41
C LEU A 210 -55.94 8.62 -13.91
N ILE A 211 -56.91 8.46 -13.01
CA ILE A 211 -57.63 9.55 -12.38
C ILE A 211 -57.54 9.46 -10.86
N VAL A 212 -57.28 10.59 -10.21
CA VAL A 212 -57.26 10.71 -8.74
C VAL A 212 -58.24 11.79 -8.29
N ARG A 213 -59.06 11.47 -7.29
CA ARG A 213 -60.11 12.37 -6.75
C ARG A 213 -60.08 12.46 -5.23
N SER A 214 -60.40 13.65 -4.71
CA SER A 214 -60.49 13.96 -3.27
C SER A 214 -61.87 13.60 -2.72
N GLY A 215 -62.11 12.34 -2.38
CA GLY A 215 -63.37 11.90 -1.81
C GLY A 215 -63.64 10.42 -2.00
N ASN A 216 -64.90 10.01 -1.80
CA ASN A 216 -65.27 8.60 -1.74
C ASN A 216 -65.92 8.03 -3.01
N ASN A 217 -66.05 8.83 -4.07
CA ASN A 217 -66.76 8.43 -5.29
C ASN A 217 -66.22 9.15 -6.53
N SER A 218 -66.70 8.73 -7.70
CA SER A 218 -66.28 9.27 -9.01
C SER A 218 -66.76 10.69 -9.33
N MET A 219 -67.65 11.27 -8.52
CA MET A 219 -68.13 12.67 -8.65
C MET A 219 -67.38 13.64 -7.71
N ALA A 220 -66.45 13.13 -6.90
CA ALA A 220 -65.64 13.96 -6.03
C ALA A 220 -64.70 14.91 -6.82
N PRO A 221 -64.21 16.00 -6.21
CA PRO A 221 -63.28 16.93 -6.84
C PRO A 221 -62.08 16.20 -7.47
N LEU A 222 -61.78 16.56 -8.73
CA LEU A 222 -60.65 16.03 -9.48
C LEU A 222 -59.36 16.63 -8.93
N LEU A 223 -58.39 15.78 -8.61
CA LEU A 223 -57.03 16.18 -8.22
C LEU A 223 -56.01 15.96 -9.34
N PHE A 224 -56.21 14.91 -10.15
CA PHE A 224 -55.31 14.58 -11.26
C PHE A 224 -56.03 13.75 -12.33
N ASP A 225 -55.72 14.03 -13.60
CA ASP A 225 -56.15 13.28 -14.79
C ASP A 225 -54.98 13.19 -15.77
N SER A 226 -54.51 11.97 -16.06
CA SER A 226 -53.37 11.73 -16.95
C SER A 226 -53.55 12.24 -18.38
N ASP A 227 -54.79 12.43 -18.84
CA ASP A 227 -55.06 12.96 -20.20
C ASP A 227 -54.86 14.48 -20.27
N LEU A 228 -54.89 15.16 -19.12
CA LEU A 228 -54.88 16.61 -19.02
C LEU A 228 -53.56 17.14 -18.47
N ASP A 229 -52.95 16.40 -17.55
CA ASP A 229 -51.82 16.83 -16.75
C ASP A 229 -50.71 15.76 -16.75
N ASP A 230 -49.45 16.23 -16.85
CA ASP A 230 -48.28 15.38 -16.60
C ASP A 230 -48.25 14.93 -15.13
N VAL A 231 -47.66 13.76 -14.86
CA VAL A 231 -47.57 13.21 -13.50
C VAL A 231 -46.85 14.21 -12.57
N PRO A 232 -47.48 14.67 -11.47
CA PRO A 232 -46.91 15.71 -10.63
C PRO A 232 -45.72 15.20 -9.82
N GLU A 233 -44.59 15.90 -9.91
CA GLU A 233 -43.32 15.54 -9.23
C GLU A 233 -43.45 15.51 -7.70
N ARG A 234 -44.27 16.40 -7.12
CA ARG A 234 -44.54 16.48 -5.66
C ARG A 234 -45.58 15.47 -5.17
N GLY A 235 -46.09 14.61 -6.06
CA GLY A 235 -47.24 13.78 -5.74
C GLY A 235 -48.55 14.56 -5.61
N ILE A 236 -49.55 13.93 -5.02
CA ILE A 236 -50.90 14.50 -4.83
C ILE A 236 -51.26 14.45 -3.35
N VAL A 237 -51.71 15.58 -2.82
CA VAL A 237 -52.22 15.66 -1.44
C VAL A 237 -53.74 15.81 -1.48
N SER A 238 -54.44 14.98 -0.71
CA SER A 238 -55.90 15.07 -0.57
C SER A 238 -56.34 16.30 0.22
N GLU A 239 -57.56 16.78 -0.03
CA GLU A 239 -58.17 17.84 0.78
C GLU A 239 -58.79 17.30 2.08
N GLY A 240 -59.11 16.00 2.13
CA GLY A 240 -59.71 15.33 3.30
C GLY A 240 -59.12 13.94 3.55
N SER A 241 -59.78 13.12 4.36
CA SER A 241 -59.25 11.80 4.76
C SER A 241 -59.52 10.68 3.75
N ILE A 242 -60.07 10.97 2.57
CA ILE A 242 -60.47 9.95 1.59
C ILE A 242 -59.95 10.31 0.20
N LEU A 243 -59.36 9.32 -0.47
CA LEU A 243 -58.95 9.40 -1.87
C LEU A 243 -59.57 8.26 -2.69
N TYR A 244 -60.01 8.60 -3.90
CA TYR A 244 -60.52 7.64 -4.88
C TYR A 244 -59.64 7.65 -6.13
N LEU A 245 -59.07 6.50 -6.48
CA LEU A 245 -58.22 6.30 -7.64
C LEU A 245 -58.89 5.37 -8.63
N GLU A 246 -58.76 5.70 -9.91
CA GLU A 246 -59.32 4.95 -11.02
C GLU A 246 -58.25 4.80 -12.11
N LEU A 247 -57.93 3.55 -12.45
CA LEU A 247 -57.03 3.20 -13.54
C LEU A 247 -57.82 2.39 -14.56
N THR A 248 -57.81 2.85 -15.80
CA THR A 248 -58.34 2.11 -16.95
C THR A 248 -57.20 1.89 -17.94
N ALA A 249 -56.93 0.63 -18.28
CA ALA A 249 -55.88 0.27 -19.22
C ALA A 249 -56.38 -0.79 -20.21
N ASP A 250 -55.88 -0.76 -21.44
CA ASP A 250 -56.22 -1.74 -22.45
C ASP A 250 -55.12 -2.83 -22.60
N SER A 251 -55.25 -3.75 -23.56
CA SER A 251 -54.28 -4.86 -23.73
C SER A 251 -53.13 -4.50 -24.68
N SER A 252 -52.59 -3.28 -24.61
CA SER A 252 -51.42 -2.88 -25.40
C SER A 252 -50.13 -3.55 -24.88
N SER A 253 -49.12 -3.58 -25.75
CA SER A 253 -47.87 -4.33 -25.64
C SER A 253 -46.88 -3.85 -24.56
N ILE A 254 -47.30 -2.96 -23.66
CA ILE A 254 -46.47 -2.40 -22.60
C ILE A 254 -47.01 -2.94 -21.26
N PRO A 255 -46.21 -3.70 -20.47
CA PRO A 255 -46.66 -4.11 -19.15
C PRO A 255 -46.79 -2.87 -18.24
N LEU A 256 -48.04 -2.49 -17.95
CA LEU A 256 -48.37 -1.36 -17.08
C LEU A 256 -47.94 -1.62 -15.64
N LEU A 257 -47.04 -0.78 -15.12
CA LEU A 257 -46.42 -0.95 -13.81
C LEU A 257 -46.67 0.27 -12.92
N LEU A 258 -47.93 0.68 -12.81
CA LEU A 258 -48.35 1.73 -11.88
C LEU A 258 -47.99 1.30 -10.44
N ALA A 259 -47.10 2.05 -9.82
CA ALA A 259 -46.69 1.88 -8.43
C ALA A 259 -46.84 3.22 -7.71
N LEU A 260 -47.75 3.25 -6.72
CA LEU A 260 -48.04 4.44 -5.93
C LEU A 260 -47.75 4.15 -4.47
N ARG A 261 -47.05 5.03 -3.78
CA ARG A 261 -46.92 5.04 -2.32
C ARG A 261 -47.95 6.00 -1.76
N TYR A 262 -48.65 5.61 -0.70
CA TYR A 262 -49.54 6.50 0.03
C TYR A 262 -49.12 6.59 1.49
N GLU A 263 -49.31 7.76 2.08
CA GLU A 263 -49.14 7.98 3.51
C GLU A 263 -50.25 8.89 4.04
N ALA A 264 -50.67 8.62 5.27
CA ALA A 264 -51.61 9.44 6.00
C ALA A 264 -50.84 10.25 7.05
N PHE A 265 -51.01 11.56 7.02
CA PHE A 265 -50.37 12.50 7.93
C PHE A 265 -51.43 13.45 8.48
N ASP A 266 -51.21 14.01 9.67
CA ASP A 266 -52.12 15.04 10.17
C ASP A 266 -51.86 16.38 9.48
N GLY A 267 -52.86 17.26 9.48
CA GLY A 267 -52.76 18.55 8.79
C GLY A 267 -51.91 19.61 9.49
N GLU A 268 -51.22 19.28 10.60
CA GLU A 268 -50.44 20.25 11.39
C GLU A 268 -48.95 20.27 11.05
N HIS A 269 -48.48 19.28 10.29
CA HIS A 269 -47.10 19.17 9.82
C HIS A 269 -47.00 18.71 8.37
N CYS A 270 -45.82 18.88 7.78
CA CYS A 270 -45.56 18.42 6.43
C CYS A 270 -45.45 16.90 6.38
N TYR A 271 -45.76 16.33 5.22
CA TYR A 271 -45.67 14.90 4.97
C TYR A 271 -44.19 14.44 4.89
N GLU A 272 -43.92 13.16 5.12
CA GLU A 272 -42.55 12.63 5.14
C GLU A 272 -41.98 12.60 3.70
N PRO A 273 -40.85 13.27 3.42
CA PRO A 273 -40.28 13.25 2.07
C PRO A 273 -39.85 11.86 1.65
N TYR A 274 -39.92 11.59 0.35
CA TYR A 274 -39.49 10.32 -0.21
C TYR A 274 -38.47 10.55 -1.34
N LEU A 275 -37.34 9.84 -1.26
CA LEU A 275 -36.28 9.90 -2.25
C LEU A 275 -35.93 8.48 -2.73
N PRO A 276 -36.36 8.07 -3.93
CA PRO A 276 -35.94 6.78 -4.49
C PRO A 276 -34.44 6.79 -4.76
N HIS A 277 -33.76 5.69 -4.48
CA HIS A 277 -32.32 5.53 -4.69
C HIS A 277 -31.46 6.59 -3.98
N GLY A 278 -31.93 7.11 -2.85
CA GLY A 278 -31.19 8.05 -2.02
C GLY A 278 -31.57 7.96 -0.56
N ASN A 279 -31.08 8.91 0.22
CA ASN A 279 -31.43 9.09 1.62
C ASN A 279 -31.54 10.59 1.94
N PHE A 280 -32.26 10.92 3.00
CA PHE A 280 -32.40 12.29 3.48
C PHE A 280 -32.12 12.40 4.98
N SER A 281 -31.73 13.58 5.41
CA SER A 281 -31.63 13.93 6.83
C SER A 281 -32.49 15.15 7.13
N SER A 282 -33.27 15.06 8.20
CA SER A 282 -34.17 16.12 8.66
C SER A 282 -33.65 16.78 9.93
N SER A 283 -33.96 18.07 10.12
CA SER A 283 -33.73 18.76 11.38
C SER A 283 -34.65 18.26 12.51
N ASP A 284 -35.85 17.79 12.17
CA ASP A 284 -36.82 17.20 13.12
C ASP A 284 -37.61 16.07 12.43
N ILE A 285 -37.81 14.95 13.12
CA ILE A 285 -38.47 13.74 12.58
C ILE A 285 -40.00 13.85 12.57
N THR A 286 -40.57 14.84 13.28
CA THR A 286 -42.02 15.10 13.27
C THR A 286 -42.45 16.11 12.21
N PHE A 287 -41.49 16.64 11.42
CA PHE A 287 -41.71 17.58 10.32
C PHE A 287 -42.61 18.80 10.60
N PRO A 288 -42.54 19.47 11.78
CA PRO A 288 -43.29 20.68 12.05
C PRO A 288 -42.85 21.84 11.16
N LEU A 289 -43.64 22.93 11.16
CA LEU A 289 -43.30 24.19 10.48
C LEU A 289 -41.87 24.66 10.79
N GLY A 290 -41.13 25.03 9.74
CA GLY A 290 -39.72 25.42 9.80
C GLY A 290 -38.73 24.25 9.78
N THR A 291 -39.19 23.01 9.66
CA THR A 291 -38.30 21.84 9.47
C THR A 291 -37.59 21.93 8.13
N THR A 292 -36.29 21.62 8.12
CA THR A 292 -35.48 21.55 6.90
C THR A 292 -35.01 20.12 6.66
N VAL A 293 -35.08 19.69 5.40
CA VAL A 293 -34.70 18.34 4.96
C VAL A 293 -33.65 18.45 3.87
N THR A 294 -32.53 17.73 4.04
CA THR A 294 -31.42 17.71 3.08
C THR A 294 -31.29 16.33 2.45
N PHE A 295 -31.15 16.28 1.12
CA PHE A 295 -31.16 15.05 0.34
C PHE A 295 -29.77 14.63 -0.15
N SER A 296 -29.58 13.33 -0.31
CA SER A 296 -28.34 12.72 -0.83
C SER A 296 -28.66 11.48 -1.68
N CYS A 297 -28.09 11.38 -2.88
CA CYS A 297 -28.28 10.21 -3.73
C CYS A 297 -27.36 9.04 -3.32
N SER A 298 -27.80 7.81 -3.58
CA SER A 298 -26.98 6.62 -3.37
C SER A 298 -25.83 6.56 -4.41
N PRO A 299 -24.74 5.84 -4.14
CA PRO A 299 -23.63 5.71 -5.08
C PRO A 299 -24.08 5.24 -6.47
N GLY A 300 -23.66 5.96 -7.51
CA GLY A 300 -24.04 5.72 -8.91
C GLY A 300 -25.28 6.48 -9.39
N PHE A 301 -25.99 7.18 -8.50
CA PHE A 301 -27.09 8.07 -8.84
C PHE A 301 -26.70 9.54 -8.64
N VAL A 302 -27.19 10.41 -9.51
CA VAL A 302 -26.93 11.86 -9.48
C VAL A 302 -28.26 12.62 -9.40
N MET A 303 -28.24 13.75 -8.69
CA MET A 303 -29.39 14.65 -8.52
C MET A 303 -29.60 15.48 -9.80
N GLU A 304 -30.73 15.31 -10.47
CA GLU A 304 -31.01 16.00 -11.75
C GLU A 304 -32.05 17.11 -11.60
N GLN A 305 -33.14 16.84 -10.88
CA GLN A 305 -34.32 17.71 -10.73
C GLN A 305 -34.66 17.87 -9.25
N GLY A 306 -35.34 18.97 -8.89
CA GLY A 306 -35.74 19.31 -7.52
C GLY A 306 -34.64 19.97 -6.67
N SER A 307 -34.97 20.27 -5.41
CA SER A 307 -34.03 20.93 -4.50
C SER A 307 -33.30 19.92 -3.63
N GLY A 308 -31.98 20.09 -3.48
CA GLY A 308 -31.20 19.33 -2.51
C GLY A 308 -31.58 19.64 -1.05
N VAL A 309 -32.33 20.72 -0.81
CA VAL A 309 -32.83 21.12 0.51
C VAL A 309 -34.24 21.71 0.43
N ILE A 310 -35.18 21.19 1.22
CA ILE A 310 -36.55 21.71 1.31
C ILE A 310 -36.90 22.14 2.74
N GLU A 311 -37.88 23.04 2.87
CA GLU A 311 -38.36 23.58 4.15
C GLU A 311 -39.90 23.50 4.25
N CYS A 312 -40.41 23.09 5.41
CA CYS A 312 -41.83 23.05 5.71
C CYS A 312 -42.34 24.46 6.04
N VAL A 313 -43.20 25.00 5.18
CA VAL A 313 -43.66 26.40 5.23
C VAL A 313 -45.18 26.49 5.34
N ASP A 314 -45.68 27.72 5.53
CA ASP A 314 -47.09 28.11 5.67
C ASP A 314 -47.81 27.59 6.94
N PRO A 315 -48.06 28.47 7.94
CA PRO A 315 -48.73 28.09 9.17
C PRO A 315 -50.22 27.73 9.03
N SER A 316 -50.85 28.05 7.91
CA SER A 316 -52.28 27.82 7.67
C SER A 316 -52.57 26.56 6.86
N ASP A 317 -51.63 26.15 6.02
CA ASP A 317 -51.65 24.89 5.26
C ASP A 317 -50.21 24.38 5.10
N PRO A 318 -49.66 23.66 6.10
CA PRO A 318 -48.27 23.23 6.10
C PRO A 318 -47.90 22.42 4.85
N HIS A 319 -46.92 22.89 4.08
CA HIS A 319 -46.44 22.21 2.87
C HIS A 319 -44.95 22.47 2.61
N TRP A 320 -44.31 21.62 1.81
CA TRP A 320 -42.92 21.84 1.39
C TRP A 320 -42.81 22.96 0.35
N ASN A 321 -41.87 23.88 0.56
CA ASN A 321 -41.64 25.03 -0.32
C ASN A 321 -41.23 24.64 -1.76
N GLU A 322 -40.40 23.60 -1.88
CA GLU A 322 -39.84 23.07 -3.12
C GLU A 322 -40.11 21.56 -3.25
N SER A 323 -39.95 21.01 -4.45
CA SER A 323 -40.12 19.58 -4.71
C SER A 323 -38.89 18.80 -4.26
N GLU A 324 -39.11 17.56 -3.83
CA GLU A 324 -38.05 16.58 -3.57
C GLU A 324 -37.21 16.33 -4.83
N PRO A 325 -35.91 16.05 -4.69
CA PRO A 325 -35.07 15.81 -5.84
C PRO A 325 -35.25 14.41 -6.44
N VAL A 326 -34.88 14.25 -7.71
CA VAL A 326 -34.87 12.94 -8.38
C VAL A 326 -33.43 12.46 -8.56
N CYS A 327 -33.12 11.29 -8.00
CA CYS A 327 -31.84 10.61 -8.16
C CYS A 327 -31.90 9.65 -9.35
N LYS A 328 -31.15 9.91 -10.42
CA LYS A 328 -31.10 9.07 -11.64
C LYS A 328 -29.70 8.56 -11.95
N ALA A 329 -29.63 7.39 -12.57
CA ALA A 329 -28.41 6.88 -13.18
C ALA A 329 -28.24 7.54 -14.57
N LEU A 330 -27.31 8.49 -14.66
CA LEU A 330 -27.08 9.27 -15.87
C LEU A 330 -26.16 8.54 -16.86
N CYS A 331 -26.33 8.87 -18.14
CA CYS A 331 -25.45 8.43 -19.21
C CYS A 331 -24.13 9.22 -19.19
N GLY A 332 -23.09 8.60 -18.64
CA GLY A 332 -21.74 9.18 -18.57
C GLY A 332 -21.53 10.17 -17.41
N GLY A 333 -20.32 10.71 -17.34
CA GLY A 333 -19.90 11.70 -16.34
C GLY A 333 -18.48 11.47 -15.81
N GLU A 334 -17.98 12.45 -15.06
CA GLU A 334 -16.69 12.38 -14.37
C GLU A 334 -16.89 11.91 -12.92
N LEU A 335 -16.07 10.96 -12.49
CA LEU A 335 -16.16 10.29 -11.19
C LEU A 335 -14.81 10.43 -10.46
N THR A 336 -14.81 11.14 -9.34
CA THR A 336 -13.59 11.43 -8.56
C THR A 336 -13.57 10.75 -7.18
N ASP A 337 -14.66 10.08 -6.81
CA ASP A 337 -14.74 9.40 -5.51
C ASP A 337 -13.75 8.22 -5.48
N PRO A 338 -13.08 7.94 -4.35
CA PRO A 338 -12.12 6.84 -4.24
C PRO A 338 -12.77 5.45 -4.35
N SER A 339 -14.09 5.38 -4.15
CA SER A 339 -14.91 4.21 -4.43
C SER A 339 -16.35 4.63 -4.68
N SER A 340 -16.93 4.17 -5.78
CA SER A 340 -18.34 4.42 -6.10
C SER A 340 -18.84 3.36 -7.09
N THR A 341 -20.03 3.56 -7.63
CA THR A 341 -20.69 2.62 -8.55
C THR A 341 -20.97 3.30 -9.89
N VAL A 342 -20.71 2.60 -10.98
CA VAL A 342 -21.16 2.96 -12.33
C VAL A 342 -22.34 2.07 -12.69
N LEU A 343 -23.43 2.71 -13.07
CA LEU A 343 -24.69 2.06 -13.43
C LEU A 343 -24.97 2.31 -14.92
N SER A 344 -25.67 1.37 -15.56
CA SER A 344 -26.23 1.67 -16.89
C SER A 344 -27.25 2.82 -16.81
N PRO A 345 -27.45 3.57 -17.91
CA PRO A 345 -28.46 4.62 -17.96
C PRO A 345 -29.83 4.08 -17.55
N ASP A 346 -30.59 4.88 -16.81
CA ASP A 346 -31.95 4.57 -16.34
C ASP A 346 -32.06 3.42 -15.32
N TRP A 347 -30.92 2.88 -14.84
CA TRP A 347 -30.91 1.83 -13.82
C TRP A 347 -31.77 2.19 -12.60
N PRO A 348 -32.63 1.29 -12.08
CA PRO A 348 -32.72 -0.16 -12.37
C PRO A 348 -33.55 -0.53 -13.61
N GLN A 349 -34.09 0.45 -14.34
CA GLN A 349 -34.80 0.17 -15.58
C GLN A 349 -33.84 -0.22 -16.71
N SER A 350 -34.41 -0.81 -17.76
CA SER A 350 -33.65 -1.13 -18.97
C SER A 350 -33.21 0.17 -19.67
N TYR A 351 -31.93 0.22 -20.05
CA TYR A 351 -31.37 1.33 -20.81
C TYR A 351 -31.99 1.43 -22.22
N SER A 352 -32.12 2.67 -22.68
CA SER A 352 -32.65 2.99 -24.01
C SER A 352 -31.73 2.55 -25.16
N LYS A 353 -32.27 2.48 -26.38
CA LYS A 353 -31.51 2.20 -27.61
C LYS A 353 -30.75 3.44 -28.11
N GLY A 354 -29.66 3.25 -28.86
CA GLY A 354 -28.85 4.34 -29.43
C GLY A 354 -28.11 5.19 -28.41
N GLN A 355 -27.79 4.65 -27.23
CA GLN A 355 -27.04 5.33 -26.17
C GLN A 355 -25.53 5.25 -26.46
N ASP A 356 -24.79 6.34 -26.21
CA ASP A 356 -23.32 6.38 -26.25
C ASP A 356 -22.82 7.12 -25.00
N CYS A 357 -22.58 6.35 -23.95
CA CYS A 357 -22.27 6.87 -22.62
C CYS A 357 -20.79 6.70 -22.30
N VAL A 358 -20.17 7.74 -21.75
CA VAL A 358 -18.75 7.73 -21.37
C VAL A 358 -18.59 8.17 -19.92
N TRP A 359 -18.06 7.28 -19.08
CA TRP A 359 -17.67 7.60 -17.71
C TRP A 359 -16.15 7.67 -17.59
N GLN A 360 -15.65 8.71 -16.93
CA GLN A 360 -14.23 8.92 -16.67
C GLN A 360 -13.99 8.88 -15.17
N ILE A 361 -13.22 7.89 -14.72
CA ILE A 361 -12.86 7.72 -13.31
C ILE A 361 -11.46 8.29 -13.10
N HIS A 362 -11.35 9.28 -12.21
CA HIS A 362 -10.10 9.89 -11.80
C HIS A 362 -9.81 9.50 -10.34
N GLY A 363 -8.86 8.60 -10.16
CA GLY A 363 -8.34 8.21 -8.84
C GLY A 363 -7.05 8.96 -8.49
N ASN A 364 -6.53 8.67 -7.31
CA ASN A 364 -5.23 9.15 -6.87
C ASN A 364 -4.08 8.62 -7.76
N GLU A 365 -3.18 9.50 -8.21
CA GLU A 365 -2.03 9.19 -9.08
C GLU A 365 -1.12 8.05 -8.60
N GLU A 366 -1.07 7.77 -7.30
CA GLU A 366 -0.26 6.70 -6.70
C GLU A 366 -0.98 5.35 -6.62
N LYS A 367 -2.25 5.28 -7.04
CA LYS A 367 -3.10 4.10 -6.93
C LYS A 367 -3.59 3.61 -8.27
N ARG A 368 -4.13 2.39 -8.27
CA ARG A 368 -4.84 1.79 -9.40
C ARG A 368 -6.33 1.76 -9.13
N ILE A 369 -7.12 1.66 -10.19
CA ILE A 369 -8.57 1.45 -10.09
C ILE A 369 -8.87 -0.02 -10.36
N GLU A 370 -9.51 -0.67 -9.40
CA GLU A 370 -10.13 -1.99 -9.57
C GLU A 370 -11.63 -1.83 -9.82
N LEU A 371 -12.11 -2.49 -10.87
CA LEU A 371 -13.50 -2.56 -11.27
C LEU A 371 -14.03 -3.97 -10.96
N ASP A 372 -15.04 -4.07 -10.12
CA ASP A 372 -15.81 -5.28 -9.84
C ASP A 372 -17.13 -5.21 -10.60
N ILE A 373 -17.18 -5.88 -11.76
CA ILE A 373 -18.38 -5.98 -12.59
C ILE A 373 -19.27 -7.02 -11.95
N GLN A 374 -20.29 -6.58 -11.21
CA GLN A 374 -21.19 -7.47 -10.48
C GLN A 374 -22.29 -8.02 -11.40
N ILE A 375 -22.84 -7.14 -12.23
CA ILE A 375 -23.89 -7.47 -13.19
C ILE A 375 -23.45 -6.94 -14.56
N LEU A 376 -23.45 -7.81 -15.56
CA LEU A 376 -23.33 -7.43 -16.97
C LEU A 376 -24.37 -8.22 -17.75
N ASN A 377 -25.49 -7.56 -18.08
CA ASN A 377 -26.58 -8.15 -18.86
C ASN A 377 -27.01 -7.15 -19.96
N ILE A 378 -26.08 -6.90 -20.88
CA ILE A 378 -26.29 -6.06 -22.07
C ILE A 378 -26.74 -6.90 -23.28
N ARG A 379 -27.35 -6.28 -24.29
CA ARG A 379 -27.74 -7.03 -25.50
C ARG A 379 -26.50 -7.49 -26.26
N HIS A 380 -26.68 -8.47 -27.14
CA HIS A 380 -25.57 -9.09 -27.87
C HIS A 380 -24.89 -8.14 -28.87
N ASN A 381 -25.64 -7.15 -29.38
CA ASN A 381 -25.12 -6.11 -30.28
C ASN A 381 -24.59 -4.87 -29.56
N ASP A 382 -24.88 -4.74 -28.26
CA ASP A 382 -24.38 -3.63 -27.46
C ASP A 382 -22.96 -3.93 -26.98
N VAL A 383 -22.19 -2.87 -26.75
CA VAL A 383 -20.76 -2.97 -26.45
C VAL A 383 -20.41 -2.14 -25.22
N LEU A 384 -19.77 -2.76 -24.24
CA LEU A 384 -19.13 -2.10 -23.11
C LEU A 384 -17.60 -2.21 -23.25
N THR A 385 -16.92 -1.08 -23.37
CA THR A 385 -15.46 -1.01 -23.52
C THR A 385 -14.84 -0.31 -22.33
N ILE A 386 -13.77 -0.89 -21.77
CA ILE A 386 -13.02 -0.33 -20.65
C ILE A 386 -11.60 0.00 -21.12
N PHE A 387 -11.18 1.24 -20.91
CA PHE A 387 -9.89 1.80 -21.30
C PHE A 387 -9.03 2.13 -20.06
N ASP A 388 -7.73 1.87 -20.15
CA ASP A 388 -6.70 2.18 -19.17
C ASP A 388 -6.12 3.58 -19.43
N GLY A 389 -6.83 4.62 -18.98
CA GLY A 389 -6.48 6.02 -19.19
C GLY A 389 -7.70 6.96 -19.20
N HIS A 390 -7.45 8.24 -19.43
CA HIS A 390 -8.46 9.31 -19.37
C HIS A 390 -9.33 9.46 -20.62
N ASP A 391 -8.99 8.82 -21.74
CA ASP A 391 -9.70 9.01 -23.01
C ASP A 391 -9.99 7.70 -23.75
N LEU A 392 -10.78 7.82 -24.81
CA LEU A 392 -11.14 6.71 -25.70
C LEU A 392 -9.99 6.27 -26.64
N MET A 393 -8.86 6.97 -26.61
CA MET A 393 -7.65 6.64 -27.38
C MET A 393 -6.66 5.80 -26.57
N SER A 394 -6.93 5.66 -25.27
CA SER A 394 -6.12 4.91 -24.31
C SER A 394 -6.19 3.39 -24.55
N HIS A 395 -5.35 2.62 -23.86
CA HIS A 395 -5.26 1.17 -24.09
C HIS A 395 -6.55 0.46 -23.64
N VAL A 396 -7.14 -0.38 -24.50
CA VAL A 396 -8.34 -1.15 -24.15
C VAL A 396 -7.96 -2.31 -23.23
N ILE A 397 -8.46 -2.29 -21.99
CA ILE A 397 -8.31 -3.40 -21.05
C ILE A 397 -9.22 -4.57 -21.46
N GLY A 398 -10.45 -4.24 -21.89
CA GLY A 398 -11.42 -5.23 -22.32
C GLY A 398 -12.61 -4.62 -23.03
N GLN A 399 -13.18 -5.40 -23.96
CA GLN A 399 -14.42 -5.11 -24.65
C GLN A 399 -15.37 -6.28 -24.44
N TYR A 400 -16.60 -6.00 -24.01
CA TYR A 400 -17.58 -6.99 -23.60
C TYR A 400 -18.88 -6.80 -24.37
N LEU A 401 -19.47 -7.94 -24.79
CA LEU A 401 -20.73 -8.01 -25.51
C LEU A 401 -21.61 -9.07 -24.84
N GLY A 402 -22.92 -8.84 -24.84
CA GLY A 402 -23.90 -9.76 -24.24
C GLY A 402 -23.79 -9.89 -22.72
N SER A 403 -24.51 -10.87 -22.17
CA SER A 403 -24.53 -11.14 -20.73
C SER A 403 -23.32 -11.96 -20.28
N ARG A 404 -22.78 -11.65 -19.10
CA ARG A 404 -21.63 -12.36 -18.52
C ARG A 404 -21.75 -12.46 -17.00
N GLU A 405 -21.24 -13.56 -16.44
CA GLU A 405 -21.09 -13.70 -14.98
C GLU A 405 -20.09 -12.69 -14.40
N ARG A 406 -20.16 -12.43 -13.08
CA ARG A 406 -19.32 -11.45 -12.39
C ARG A 406 -17.82 -11.66 -12.61
N PHE A 407 -17.09 -10.56 -12.81
CA PHE A 407 -15.63 -10.58 -13.02
C PHE A 407 -14.98 -9.27 -12.56
N GLN A 408 -13.65 -9.27 -12.46
CA GLN A 408 -12.88 -8.13 -12.01
C GLN A 408 -11.85 -7.70 -13.05
N VAL A 409 -11.59 -6.41 -13.11
CA VAL A 409 -10.63 -5.77 -14.00
C VAL A 409 -9.82 -4.77 -13.19
N VAL A 410 -8.50 -4.76 -13.36
CA VAL A 410 -7.62 -3.79 -12.69
C VAL A 410 -6.91 -3.00 -13.77
N SER A 411 -6.95 -1.67 -13.64
CA SER A 411 -6.25 -0.72 -14.51
C SER A 411 -4.74 -0.73 -14.27
N GLY A 412 -3.96 -0.26 -15.25
CA GLY A 412 -2.53 -0.05 -15.12
C GLY A 412 -2.19 1.22 -14.36
N GLY A 413 -3.03 2.25 -14.45
CA GLY A 413 -2.87 3.56 -13.81
C GLY A 413 -4.03 4.00 -12.90
N SER A 414 -4.07 5.29 -12.59
CA SER A 414 -5.08 5.92 -11.72
C SER A 414 -6.30 6.47 -12.47
N GLU A 415 -6.37 6.27 -13.79
CA GLU A 415 -7.44 6.77 -14.64
C GLU A 415 -8.04 5.64 -15.46
N VAL A 416 -9.37 5.61 -15.53
CA VAL A 416 -10.12 4.62 -16.31
C VAL A 416 -11.24 5.31 -17.06
N THR A 417 -11.39 5.00 -18.34
CA THR A 417 -12.54 5.43 -19.14
C THR A 417 -13.41 4.23 -19.48
N ILE A 418 -14.71 4.34 -19.26
CA ILE A 418 -15.70 3.30 -19.58
C ILE A 418 -16.62 3.86 -20.63
N GLN A 419 -16.78 3.16 -21.77
CA GLN A 419 -17.71 3.52 -22.82
C GLN A 419 -18.76 2.43 -23.00
N PHE A 420 -20.03 2.82 -23.03
CA PHE A 420 -21.15 1.95 -23.34
C PHE A 420 -21.87 2.45 -24.59
N GLN A 421 -22.04 1.56 -25.57
CA GLN A 421 -22.73 1.85 -26.83
C GLN A 421 -23.86 0.85 -27.05
N SER A 422 -25.07 1.37 -27.24
CA SER A 422 -26.26 0.55 -27.53
C SER A 422 -26.74 0.73 -28.98
N ASP A 423 -27.15 -0.37 -29.60
CA ASP A 423 -27.56 -0.40 -31.01
C ASP A 423 -28.85 0.42 -31.25
N PRO A 424 -28.89 1.40 -32.17
CA PRO A 424 -30.08 2.19 -32.47
C PRO A 424 -31.17 1.43 -33.26
N ASP A 425 -30.82 0.36 -33.99
CA ASP A 425 -31.70 -0.31 -34.96
C ASP A 425 -32.33 -1.62 -34.44
N ASP A 426 -32.16 -1.94 -33.15
CA ASP A 426 -32.66 -3.20 -32.57
C ASP A 426 -34.19 -3.19 -32.37
N SER A 427 -34.86 -4.18 -32.98
CA SER A 427 -36.32 -4.41 -32.94
C SER A 427 -36.76 -5.42 -31.87
N SER A 428 -35.84 -5.98 -31.09
CA SER A 428 -36.16 -6.99 -30.09
C SER A 428 -36.62 -6.37 -28.75
N PHE A 429 -37.88 -6.59 -28.38
CA PHE A 429 -38.45 -6.23 -27.06
C PHE A 429 -37.93 -7.18 -25.96
N ILE A 430 -36.62 -7.33 -25.82
CA ILE A 430 -36.01 -8.07 -24.71
C ILE A 430 -35.65 -7.06 -23.62
N LEU A 431 -36.27 -7.18 -22.45
CA LEU A 431 -35.88 -6.49 -21.22
C LEU A 431 -34.45 -6.94 -20.84
N SER A 432 -33.42 -6.22 -21.30
CA SER A 432 -32.03 -6.42 -20.87
C SER A 432 -31.77 -5.66 -19.58
N GLN A 433 -31.16 -6.31 -18.57
CA GLN A 433 -30.85 -5.68 -17.28
C GLN A 433 -29.41 -5.16 -17.24
N GLY A 434 -29.13 -4.10 -18.01
CA GLY A 434 -28.02 -3.16 -17.77
C GLY A 434 -26.66 -3.71 -17.33
N PHE A 435 -25.95 -2.89 -16.58
CA PHE A 435 -24.72 -3.28 -15.89
C PHE A 435 -24.57 -2.51 -14.57
N LEU A 436 -23.89 -3.14 -13.63
CA LEU A 436 -23.51 -2.58 -12.34
C LEU A 436 -22.04 -2.87 -12.09
N ILE A 437 -21.24 -1.81 -12.00
CA ILE A 437 -19.79 -1.88 -11.82
C ILE A 437 -19.44 -1.11 -10.56
N HIS A 438 -18.94 -1.79 -9.54
CA HIS A 438 -18.39 -1.13 -8.36
C HIS A 438 -16.90 -0.90 -8.60
N TYR A 439 -16.42 0.32 -8.42
CA TYR A 439 -15.00 0.62 -8.52
C TYR A 439 -14.41 1.06 -7.19
N ARG A 440 -13.12 0.80 -7.01
CA ARG A 440 -12.36 1.31 -5.87
C ARG A 440 -10.91 1.53 -6.22
N GLU A 441 -10.30 2.49 -5.55
CA GLU A 441 -8.86 2.65 -5.53
C GLU A 441 -8.21 1.48 -4.78
N VAL A 442 -7.22 0.87 -5.41
CA VAL A 442 -6.38 -0.19 -4.85
C VAL A 442 -4.91 0.20 -4.96
N GLU A 443 -4.10 -0.30 -4.04
CA GLU A 443 -2.65 -0.12 -4.13
C GLU A 443 -2.12 -0.78 -5.42
N PRO A 444 -1.14 -0.18 -6.11
CA PRO A 444 -0.54 -0.80 -7.28
C PRO A 444 0.10 -2.12 -6.87
N ASN A 445 -0.45 -3.25 -7.35
CA ASN A 445 0.09 -4.59 -7.06
C ASN A 445 1.44 -4.87 -7.77
N ASP A 446 2.25 -3.83 -7.97
CA ASP A 446 3.60 -3.85 -8.55
C ASP A 446 4.69 -3.96 -7.48
N THR A 447 4.31 -4.34 -6.25
CA THR A 447 5.24 -4.50 -5.14
C THR A 447 5.80 -5.91 -5.07
N CYS A 448 7.13 -6.02 -5.05
CA CYS A 448 7.84 -7.25 -4.71
C CYS A 448 7.52 -7.70 -3.27
N PRO A 449 7.59 -9.00 -2.94
CA PRO A 449 7.33 -9.51 -1.59
C PRO A 449 8.18 -8.82 -0.52
N ALA A 450 7.59 -8.44 0.62
CA ALA A 450 8.32 -7.84 1.72
C ALA A 450 9.38 -8.81 2.27
N LEU A 451 10.65 -8.40 2.27
CA LEU A 451 11.76 -9.21 2.81
C LEU A 451 11.95 -8.94 4.32
N PRO A 452 12.27 -9.97 5.12
CA PRO A 452 12.53 -9.81 6.55
C PRO A 452 13.82 -9.03 6.83
N GLN A 453 13.88 -8.35 7.98
CA GLN A 453 15.10 -7.70 8.46
C GLN A 453 16.21 -8.74 8.75
N ILE A 454 17.46 -8.39 8.46
CA ILE A 454 18.61 -9.26 8.68
C ILE A 454 19.21 -9.01 10.07
N GLU A 455 19.64 -10.09 10.74
CA GLU A 455 20.23 -10.02 12.09
C GLU A 455 21.64 -9.38 12.03
N PHE A 456 21.96 -8.51 12.98
CA PHE A 456 23.22 -7.74 13.02
C PHE A 456 23.50 -6.88 11.78
N GLY A 457 22.44 -6.43 11.08
CA GLY A 457 22.52 -5.51 9.95
C GLY A 457 21.30 -4.61 9.83
N TRP A 458 21.30 -3.72 8.84
CA TRP A 458 20.15 -2.88 8.47
C TRP A 458 20.04 -2.78 6.96
N ILE A 459 18.87 -2.32 6.52
CA ILE A 459 18.49 -2.16 5.12
C ILE A 459 18.17 -0.69 4.82
N SER A 460 18.63 -0.20 3.67
CA SER A 460 18.24 1.10 3.12
C SER A 460 17.57 0.88 1.76
N SER A 461 16.42 1.51 1.56
CA SER A 461 15.64 1.41 0.31
C SER A 461 15.68 2.72 -0.45
N SER A 462 15.73 2.64 -1.77
CA SER A 462 15.57 3.78 -2.68
C SER A 462 14.15 4.35 -2.70
N HIS A 463 13.13 3.53 -2.45
CA HIS A 463 11.71 3.90 -2.48
C HIS A 463 11.02 3.57 -1.15
N THR A 464 9.89 4.23 -0.86
CA THR A 464 9.07 4.02 0.35
C THR A 464 8.39 2.65 0.37
N SER A 465 7.99 2.14 -0.80
CA SER A 465 7.40 0.81 -1.02
C SER A 465 8.26 0.01 -2.02
N PRO A 466 8.26 -1.35 -1.96
CA PRO A 466 9.14 -2.18 -2.78
C PRO A 466 8.59 -2.39 -4.20
N VAL A 467 8.46 -1.32 -4.98
CA VAL A 467 7.97 -1.33 -6.37
C VAL A 467 9.04 -1.78 -7.38
N ARG A 468 8.65 -2.05 -8.63
CA ARG A 468 9.59 -2.36 -9.74
C ARG A 468 10.74 -1.36 -9.82
N GLY A 469 11.96 -1.87 -9.99
CA GLY A 469 13.18 -1.05 -10.02
C GLY A 469 13.68 -0.59 -8.65
N SER A 470 12.96 -0.87 -7.56
CA SER A 470 13.42 -0.59 -6.21
C SER A 470 14.72 -1.31 -5.93
N VAL A 471 15.72 -0.54 -5.49
CA VAL A 471 17.02 -1.01 -5.05
C VAL A 471 17.06 -1.01 -3.51
N LEU A 472 17.39 -2.18 -2.95
CA LEU A 472 17.63 -2.41 -1.54
C LEU A 472 19.13 -2.60 -1.30
N THR A 473 19.69 -1.86 -0.35
CA THR A 473 21.09 -1.95 0.04
C THR A 473 21.21 -2.44 1.48
N TYR A 474 21.93 -3.54 1.67
CA TYR A 474 22.17 -4.16 2.97
C TYR A 474 23.52 -3.77 3.53
N GLN A 475 23.56 -3.49 4.84
CA GLN A 475 24.77 -3.13 5.55
C GLN A 475 24.83 -3.86 6.89
N CYS A 476 26.01 -4.33 7.27
CA CYS A 476 26.24 -5.05 8.52
C CYS A 476 26.76 -4.12 9.63
N GLN A 477 26.45 -4.47 10.88
CA GLN A 477 26.98 -3.79 12.05
C GLN A 477 28.51 -3.91 12.17
N PRO A 478 29.19 -2.95 12.82
CA PRO A 478 30.63 -3.01 13.01
C PRO A 478 31.08 -4.34 13.65
N GLY A 479 32.02 -5.04 13.01
CA GLY A 479 32.50 -6.35 13.43
C GLY A 479 31.83 -7.54 12.73
N TYR A 480 30.86 -7.28 11.86
CA TYR A 480 30.26 -8.24 10.96
C TYR A 480 30.55 -7.83 9.51
N ASP A 481 30.69 -8.83 8.64
CA ASP A 481 30.89 -8.67 7.21
C ASP A 481 29.75 -9.34 6.45
N ILE A 482 29.46 -8.84 5.25
CA ILE A 482 28.31 -9.28 4.47
C ILE A 482 28.64 -10.55 3.69
N SER A 483 27.82 -11.58 3.87
CA SER A 483 27.89 -12.84 3.13
C SER A 483 26.65 -12.96 2.24
N GLY A 484 26.83 -12.65 0.96
CA GLY A 484 25.76 -12.63 -0.05
C GLY A 484 25.84 -11.38 -0.92
N SER A 485 24.72 -11.05 -1.58
CA SER A 485 24.61 -9.82 -2.36
C SER A 485 24.23 -8.65 -1.45
N ASP A 486 25.04 -7.60 -1.45
CA ASP A 486 24.82 -6.36 -0.69
C ASP A 486 23.74 -5.47 -1.32
N ILE A 487 23.42 -5.68 -2.60
CA ILE A 487 22.40 -4.95 -3.35
C ILE A 487 21.41 -5.91 -4.00
N ILE A 488 20.13 -5.73 -3.71
CA ILE A 488 19.03 -6.52 -4.30
C ILE A 488 18.05 -5.59 -4.99
N THR A 489 17.56 -5.98 -6.16
CA THR A 489 16.67 -5.15 -6.99
C THR A 489 15.35 -5.85 -7.28
N CYS A 490 14.24 -5.11 -7.23
CA CYS A 490 12.92 -5.60 -7.61
C CYS A 490 12.82 -5.61 -9.14
N GLN A 491 12.73 -6.80 -9.71
CA GLN A 491 12.75 -7.03 -11.15
C GLN A 491 11.38 -6.80 -11.79
N TRP A 492 11.33 -6.80 -13.12
CA TRP A 492 10.11 -6.58 -13.90
C TRP A 492 9.03 -7.66 -13.67
N ASP A 493 9.43 -8.87 -13.28
CA ASP A 493 8.56 -10.00 -12.96
C ASP A 493 8.07 -10.02 -11.50
N LEU A 494 8.30 -8.92 -10.75
CA LEU A 494 7.96 -8.78 -9.34
C LEU A 494 8.70 -9.76 -8.41
N SER A 495 9.86 -10.27 -8.87
CA SER A 495 10.79 -11.05 -8.06
C SER A 495 12.01 -10.23 -7.63
N TRP A 496 12.66 -10.62 -6.54
CA TRP A 496 13.93 -10.04 -6.13
C TRP A 496 15.09 -10.67 -6.92
N SER A 497 16.05 -9.85 -7.34
CA SER A 497 17.21 -10.31 -8.11
C SER A 497 18.07 -11.34 -7.40
N ASN A 498 18.11 -11.31 -6.06
CA ASN A 498 18.90 -12.18 -5.20
C ASN A 498 18.14 -12.47 -3.89
N SER A 499 18.57 -13.48 -3.13
CA SER A 499 18.09 -13.72 -1.76
C SER A 499 18.77 -12.77 -0.74
N PRO A 500 18.12 -12.45 0.40
CA PRO A 500 18.70 -11.61 1.45
C PRO A 500 20.08 -12.12 1.92
N PRO A 501 21.08 -11.23 2.11
CA PRO A 501 22.40 -11.60 2.60
C PRO A 501 22.39 -11.87 4.11
N THR A 502 23.48 -12.46 4.62
CA THR A 502 23.69 -12.71 6.06
C THR A 502 24.92 -11.97 6.57
N CYS A 503 24.84 -11.39 7.77
CA CYS A 503 25.97 -10.74 8.41
C CYS A 503 26.75 -11.75 9.25
N ILE A 504 27.99 -12.05 8.85
CA ILE A 504 28.86 -13.00 9.54
C ILE A 504 29.90 -12.27 10.38
N LYS A 505 30.14 -12.74 11.60
CA LYS A 505 31.10 -12.10 12.51
C LYS A 505 32.54 -12.26 11.98
N VAL A 506 33.28 -11.15 11.90
CA VAL A 506 34.68 -11.15 11.47
C VAL A 506 35.57 -11.67 12.61
N GLN A 507 36.23 -12.80 12.37
CA GLN A 507 37.08 -13.50 13.37
C GLN A 507 38.59 -13.41 13.06
N GLN A 508 38.98 -12.60 12.07
CA GLN A 508 40.36 -12.52 11.59
C GLN A 508 40.85 -11.07 11.57
N CYS A 509 42.15 -10.88 11.82
CA CYS A 509 42.83 -9.61 11.62
C CYS A 509 43.31 -9.47 10.16
N PRO A 510 43.35 -8.24 9.61
CA PRO A 510 43.89 -7.97 8.28
C PRO A 510 45.37 -8.37 8.17
N ASP A 511 45.88 -8.68 6.98
CA ASP A 511 47.31 -9.03 6.83
C ASP A 511 48.20 -7.83 7.25
N PRO A 512 49.14 -7.99 8.21
CA PRO A 512 50.03 -6.91 8.66
C PRO A 512 51.10 -6.49 7.62
N GLY A 513 51.12 -7.13 6.45
CA GLY A 513 52.05 -6.88 5.35
C GLY A 513 53.36 -7.67 5.46
N GLU A 514 54.19 -7.58 4.42
CA GLU A 514 55.56 -8.09 4.44
C GLU A 514 56.54 -6.99 4.87
N VAL A 515 57.61 -7.39 5.56
CA VAL A 515 58.67 -6.46 6.00
C VAL A 515 59.84 -6.55 5.02
N VAL A 516 60.11 -5.45 4.31
CA VAL A 516 61.23 -5.35 3.37
C VAL A 516 62.56 -5.52 4.12
N ASN A 517 63.47 -6.32 3.57
CA ASN A 517 64.75 -6.70 4.21
C ASN A 517 64.60 -7.40 5.57
N GLY A 518 63.48 -8.08 5.77
CA GLY A 518 63.24 -8.93 6.93
C GLY A 518 62.35 -10.14 6.60
N ALA A 519 61.97 -10.88 7.63
CA ALA A 519 61.09 -12.05 7.56
C ALA A 519 60.09 -12.03 8.72
N ARG A 520 58.94 -12.68 8.51
CA ARG A 520 57.89 -12.88 9.53
C ARG A 520 57.74 -14.36 9.88
N SER A 521 57.38 -14.66 11.12
CA SER A 521 57.37 -16.04 11.65
C SER A 521 56.19 -16.90 11.19
N VAL A 522 55.08 -16.31 10.73
CA VAL A 522 53.88 -17.06 10.31
C VAL A 522 53.36 -16.50 8.99
N ARG A 523 53.02 -17.39 8.05
CA ARG A 523 52.32 -17.11 6.79
C ARG A 523 51.15 -18.10 6.65
N PRO A 524 50.05 -17.89 7.37
CA PRO A 524 48.90 -18.78 7.28
C PRO A 524 48.20 -18.61 5.92
N GLU A 525 47.78 -19.70 5.30
CA GLU A 525 47.02 -19.68 4.04
C GLU A 525 45.58 -19.18 4.23
N SER A 526 45.02 -19.31 5.45
CA SER A 526 43.62 -19.01 5.79
C SER A 526 43.41 -17.73 6.60
N GLY A 527 44.41 -16.85 6.67
CA GLY A 527 44.36 -15.58 7.38
C GLY A 527 44.78 -15.65 8.87
N PHE A 528 44.76 -14.50 9.56
CA PHE A 528 45.26 -14.37 10.93
C PHE A 528 44.11 -14.37 11.94
N ALA A 529 43.77 -15.52 12.51
CA ALA A 529 42.72 -15.64 13.53
C ALA A 529 43.08 -14.87 14.82
N VAL A 530 42.06 -14.49 15.60
CA VAL A 530 42.22 -13.90 16.94
C VAL A 530 43.11 -14.78 17.82
N GLY A 531 44.11 -14.16 18.46
CA GLY A 531 45.14 -14.86 19.25
C GLY A 531 46.43 -15.16 18.49
N THR A 532 46.47 -14.97 17.16
CA THR A 532 47.71 -15.16 16.38
C THR A 532 48.78 -14.14 16.75
N VAL A 533 50.02 -14.60 16.93
CA VAL A 533 51.19 -13.76 17.23
C VAL A 533 52.18 -13.87 16.07
N VAL A 534 52.51 -12.73 15.47
CA VAL A 534 53.49 -12.63 14.38
C VAL A 534 54.77 -12.00 14.91
N ARG A 535 55.89 -12.70 14.77
CA ARG A 535 57.23 -12.19 15.12
C ARG A 535 57.98 -11.79 13.86
N PHE A 536 58.75 -10.71 13.95
CA PHE A 536 59.53 -10.18 12.85
C PHE A 536 61.03 -10.31 13.13
N SER A 537 61.80 -10.55 12.08
CA SER A 537 63.27 -10.56 12.09
C SER A 537 63.80 -9.79 10.90
N CYS A 538 64.98 -9.17 11.03
CA CYS A 538 65.64 -8.50 9.91
C CYS A 538 66.77 -9.36 9.33
N ASN A 539 67.06 -9.14 8.05
CA ASN A 539 68.20 -9.73 7.36
C ASN A 539 69.52 -9.14 7.91
N GLN A 540 70.63 -9.83 7.66
CA GLN A 540 71.96 -9.41 8.15
C GLN A 540 72.31 -7.98 7.71
N GLY A 541 72.75 -7.13 8.65
CA GLY A 541 73.08 -5.71 8.41
C GLY A 541 71.91 -4.73 8.66
N TYR A 542 70.70 -5.23 8.88
CA TYR A 542 69.52 -4.44 9.19
C TYR A 542 69.09 -4.62 10.65
N GLN A 543 68.60 -3.56 11.29
CA GLN A 543 68.06 -3.57 12.64
C GLN A 543 66.55 -3.28 12.61
N LEU A 544 65.79 -3.98 13.47
CA LEU A 544 64.35 -3.73 13.64
C LEU A 544 64.11 -2.37 14.29
N GLU A 545 63.32 -1.54 13.61
CA GLU A 545 62.76 -0.29 14.13
C GLU A 545 61.25 -0.48 14.32
N GLY A 546 60.83 -0.60 15.59
CA GLY A 546 59.44 -0.87 15.98
C GLY A 546 59.29 -2.15 16.81
N PRO A 547 58.05 -2.64 17.00
CA PRO A 547 57.77 -3.82 17.82
C PRO A 547 58.24 -5.11 17.14
N GLY A 548 59.03 -5.93 17.85
CA GLY A 548 59.53 -7.22 17.33
C GLY A 548 58.47 -8.32 17.22
N GLN A 549 57.29 -8.12 17.80
CA GLN A 549 56.13 -9.01 17.67
C GLN A 549 54.82 -8.24 17.80
N ILE A 550 53.78 -8.67 17.07
CA ILE A 550 52.41 -8.14 17.16
C ILE A 550 51.41 -9.29 17.37
N SER A 551 50.33 -9.03 18.09
CA SER A 551 49.28 -10.01 18.40
C SER A 551 47.90 -9.55 17.94
N CYS A 552 47.12 -10.46 17.35
CA CYS A 552 45.75 -10.19 16.91
C CYS A 552 44.78 -10.28 18.09
N HIS A 553 44.14 -9.19 18.46
CA HIS A 553 43.17 -9.14 19.54
C HIS A 553 41.75 -8.99 18.99
N GLY A 554 40.83 -9.80 19.51
CA GLY A 554 39.40 -9.64 19.28
C GLY A 554 38.85 -8.46 20.07
N ARG A 555 37.81 -7.82 19.55
CA ARG A 555 37.05 -6.77 20.24
C ARG A 555 35.60 -7.22 20.31
N ASP A 556 34.95 -7.01 21.45
CA ASP A 556 33.54 -7.36 21.62
C ASP A 556 32.62 -6.48 20.74
N THR A 557 33.04 -5.25 20.44
CA THR A 557 32.29 -4.23 19.67
C THR A 557 33.05 -3.70 18.44
N GLY A 558 33.64 -4.58 17.63
CA GLY A 558 34.22 -4.18 16.35
C GLY A 558 35.12 -5.23 15.70
N THR A 559 35.75 -4.87 14.59
CA THR A 559 36.67 -5.79 13.87
C THR A 559 37.92 -6.08 14.70
N PRO A 560 38.40 -7.35 14.71
CA PRO A 560 39.68 -7.70 15.32
C PRO A 560 40.83 -6.81 14.82
N LYS A 561 41.73 -6.41 15.72
CA LYS A 561 42.83 -5.49 15.41
C LYS A 561 44.15 -5.99 15.98
N TRP A 562 45.24 -5.70 15.26
CA TRP A 562 46.59 -5.89 15.75
C TRP A 562 46.89 -5.00 16.96
N SER A 563 47.68 -5.54 17.89
CA SER A 563 48.18 -4.84 19.07
C SER A 563 48.97 -3.57 18.72
N ASP A 564 49.68 -3.57 17.58
CA ASP A 564 50.57 -2.49 17.16
C ASP A 564 50.77 -2.47 15.63
N ARG A 565 51.51 -1.48 15.10
CA ARG A 565 51.86 -1.37 13.67
C ARG A 565 53.03 -2.29 13.30
N SER A 566 53.15 -2.67 12.03
CA SER A 566 54.25 -3.50 11.54
C SER A 566 55.61 -2.77 11.59
N PRO A 567 56.70 -3.43 12.03
CA PRO A 567 58.02 -2.82 12.16
C PRO A 567 58.73 -2.67 10.82
N LYS A 568 59.77 -1.85 10.77
CA LYS A 568 60.63 -1.66 9.59
C LYS A 568 62.06 -2.15 9.85
N CYS A 569 62.68 -2.76 8.85
CA CYS A 569 64.09 -3.12 8.91
C CYS A 569 64.93 -2.00 8.27
N VAL A 570 65.68 -1.28 9.09
CA VAL A 570 66.53 -0.17 8.64
C VAL A 570 67.99 -0.57 8.65
N LEU A 571 68.73 -0.16 7.61
CA LEU A 571 70.15 -0.41 7.51
C LEU A 571 70.88 0.46 8.53
N LYS A 572 71.77 -0.12 9.34
CA LYS A 572 72.56 0.64 10.31
C LYS A 572 74.02 0.69 9.86
N TYR A 573 74.52 1.90 9.68
CA TYR A 573 75.91 2.14 9.30
C TYR A 573 76.81 2.19 10.52
N ASP A 574 78.04 1.67 10.38
CA ASP A 574 79.07 1.88 11.39
C ASP A 574 79.55 3.34 11.35
N PRO A 575 79.73 4.00 12.51
CA PRO A 575 80.08 5.43 12.54
C PRO A 575 81.54 5.67 12.13
N CYS A 576 81.82 6.80 11.49
CA CYS A 576 83.19 7.20 11.15
C CYS A 576 83.99 7.57 12.41
N PRO A 577 85.23 7.09 12.58
CA PRO A 577 86.10 7.55 13.68
C PRO A 577 86.48 9.02 13.48
N ASN A 578 86.77 9.72 14.57
CA ASN A 578 87.24 11.10 14.50
C ASN A 578 88.58 11.19 13.73
N PRO A 579 88.67 12.00 12.66
CA PRO A 579 89.85 12.08 11.80
C PRO A 579 91.00 12.90 12.40
N GLY A 580 90.80 13.55 13.55
CA GLY A 580 91.80 14.37 14.24
C GLY A 580 91.73 15.86 13.84
N VAL A 581 92.44 16.70 14.59
CA VAL A 581 92.49 18.15 14.35
C VAL A 581 93.79 18.54 13.62
N PRO A 582 93.75 19.49 12.66
CA PRO A 582 94.95 19.98 11.98
C PRO A 582 95.88 20.77 12.92
N ASP A 583 97.19 20.70 12.69
CA ASP A 583 98.15 21.54 13.38
C ASP A 583 97.88 23.02 13.10
N ASN A 584 97.90 23.86 14.14
CA ASN A 584 97.49 25.27 14.09
C ASN A 584 96.04 25.50 13.61
N GLY A 585 95.14 24.55 13.87
CA GLY A 585 93.69 24.69 13.65
C GLY A 585 92.82 24.09 14.77
N TYR A 586 91.51 24.16 14.59
CA TYR A 586 90.50 23.57 15.47
C TYR A 586 89.28 23.08 14.68
N GLN A 587 88.46 22.23 15.29
CA GLN A 587 87.23 21.69 14.70
C GLN A 587 85.96 22.15 15.44
N THR A 588 84.82 22.19 14.76
CA THR A 588 83.55 22.69 15.33
C THR A 588 83.03 21.91 16.53
N LEU A 589 83.18 20.59 16.54
CA LEU A 589 82.66 19.71 17.58
C LEU A 589 83.59 18.51 17.76
N TYR A 590 83.83 18.07 18.99
CA TYR A 590 84.60 16.85 19.25
C TYR A 590 83.66 15.70 19.64
N LYS A 591 83.63 14.65 18.82
CA LYS A 591 83.02 13.34 19.12
C LYS A 591 84.06 12.24 18.91
N HIS A 592 83.93 11.11 19.62
CA HIS A 592 84.78 9.93 19.35
C HIS A 592 84.38 9.23 18.04
N SER A 593 83.12 9.29 17.66
CA SER A 593 82.60 8.76 16.40
C SER A 593 81.43 9.60 15.87
N TYR A 594 81.31 9.68 14.54
CA TYR A 594 80.30 10.46 13.84
C TYR A 594 79.38 9.53 13.06
N GLN A 595 78.07 9.72 13.17
CA GLN A 595 77.10 8.88 12.45
C GLN A 595 77.15 9.19 10.94
N ALA A 596 76.80 8.20 10.12
CA ALA A 596 76.72 8.38 8.67
C ALA A 596 75.75 9.52 8.31
N GLY A 597 76.22 10.49 7.52
CA GLY A 597 75.53 11.73 7.16
C GLY A 597 75.93 12.96 8.00
N GLU A 598 76.65 12.79 9.10
CA GLU A 598 77.17 13.93 9.88
C GLU A 598 78.35 14.62 9.20
N THR A 599 78.50 15.93 9.44
CA THR A 599 79.55 16.77 8.85
C THR A 599 80.43 17.38 9.94
N LEU A 600 81.72 17.53 9.64
CA LEU A 600 82.71 18.10 10.54
C LEU A 600 83.44 19.23 9.81
N ARG A 601 83.52 20.40 10.46
CA ARG A 601 84.12 21.60 9.88
C ARG A 601 85.39 21.99 10.64
N PHE A 602 86.41 22.40 9.89
CA PHE A 602 87.71 22.81 10.41
C PHE A 602 87.97 24.30 10.18
N PHE A 603 88.82 24.87 11.05
CA PHE A 603 89.27 26.25 11.00
C PHE A 603 90.76 26.32 11.32
N CYS A 604 91.47 27.29 10.74
CA CYS A 604 92.87 27.59 11.08
C CYS A 604 92.95 28.80 12.01
N TYR A 605 93.98 28.85 12.86
CA TYR A 605 94.27 30.03 13.67
C TYR A 605 94.82 31.17 12.79
N GLU A 606 94.71 32.39 13.31
CA GLU A 606 95.05 33.62 12.60
C GLU A 606 96.50 33.59 12.06
N GLY A 607 96.68 33.96 10.78
CA GLY A 607 97.97 33.89 10.08
C GLY A 607 98.23 32.59 9.29
N TYR A 608 97.31 31.64 9.32
CA TYR A 608 97.38 30.40 8.54
C TYR A 608 96.18 30.26 7.61
N GLU A 609 96.44 29.85 6.38
CA GLU A 609 95.42 29.55 5.37
C GLU A 609 95.07 28.06 5.38
N LEU A 610 93.76 27.75 5.35
CA LEU A 610 93.27 26.38 5.33
C LEU A 610 93.40 25.81 3.92
N ILE A 611 94.21 24.76 3.76
CA ILE A 611 94.39 24.05 2.50
C ILE A 611 93.70 22.69 2.59
N GLY A 612 92.65 22.50 1.80
CA GLY A 612 91.80 21.31 1.76
C GLY A 612 90.32 21.63 1.93
N GLU A 613 89.50 20.60 2.12
CA GLU A 613 88.06 20.76 2.33
C GLU A 613 87.77 21.31 3.72
N VAL A 614 87.09 22.45 3.79
CA VAL A 614 86.71 23.11 5.05
C VAL A 614 85.67 22.27 5.82
N ILE A 615 84.86 21.49 5.11
CA ILE A 615 83.86 20.59 5.67
C ILE A 615 84.03 19.20 5.08
N ILE A 616 84.15 18.19 5.92
CA ILE A 616 84.14 16.79 5.53
C ILE A 616 82.86 16.10 6.03
N ASN A 617 82.37 15.13 5.28
CA ASN A 617 81.12 14.43 5.54
C ASN A 617 81.40 12.93 5.74
N CYS A 618 80.83 12.34 6.79
CA CYS A 618 80.87 10.89 6.99
C CYS A 618 79.89 10.24 6.01
N VAL A 619 80.40 9.67 4.92
CA VAL A 619 79.58 9.07 3.86
C VAL A 619 79.11 7.68 4.33
N PRO A 620 77.81 7.36 4.20
CA PRO A 620 77.31 6.04 4.55
C PRO A 620 78.04 4.91 3.81
N GLY A 621 78.57 3.93 4.53
CA GLY A 621 79.29 2.78 3.98
C GLY A 621 79.47 1.65 5.00
N HIS A 622 80.08 0.54 4.57
CA HIS A 622 80.42 -0.61 5.43
C HIS A 622 81.92 -0.94 5.33
N PRO A 623 82.82 -0.29 6.10
CA PRO A 623 82.56 0.77 7.10
C PRO A 623 82.32 2.14 6.45
N SER A 624 81.63 3.05 7.15
CA SER A 624 81.47 4.44 6.71
C SER A 624 82.81 5.15 6.67
N GLN A 625 83.04 5.99 5.66
CA GLN A 625 84.32 6.66 5.44
C GLN A 625 84.09 8.16 5.22
N TRP A 626 85.09 8.96 5.59
CA TRP A 626 85.11 10.39 5.30
C TRP A 626 85.25 10.62 3.79
N ASN A 627 84.45 11.52 3.24
CA ASN A 627 84.51 11.89 1.82
C ASN A 627 85.85 12.53 1.41
N SER A 628 86.61 13.07 2.36
CA SER A 628 87.86 13.79 2.13
C SER A 628 88.77 13.70 3.36
N PRO A 629 90.11 13.76 3.17
CA PRO A 629 91.06 13.81 4.28
C PRO A 629 90.96 15.14 5.04
N PRO A 630 91.38 15.20 6.33
CA PRO A 630 91.36 16.44 7.10
C PRO A 630 92.29 17.50 6.47
N PRO A 631 91.88 18.78 6.42
CA PRO A 631 92.68 19.86 5.83
C PRO A 631 93.90 20.18 6.71
N PHE A 632 94.84 20.96 6.17
CA PHE A 632 96.00 21.45 6.94
C PHE A 632 96.17 22.96 6.82
N CYS A 633 96.73 23.58 7.85
CA CYS A 633 96.91 25.02 7.95
C CYS A 633 98.33 25.42 7.54
N LYS A 634 98.48 26.20 6.47
CA LYS A 634 99.78 26.66 5.96
C LYS A 634 99.94 28.17 6.19
N GLY A 635 101.05 28.60 6.78
CA GLY A 635 101.37 30.02 6.96
C GLY A 635 102.25 30.55 5.82
N ASP A 636 101.97 31.75 5.31
CA ASP A 636 102.76 32.41 4.28
C ASP A 636 103.45 33.69 4.79
N ASN A 637 104.72 33.86 4.41
CA ASN A 637 105.57 35.02 4.71
C ASN A 637 105.36 36.14 3.66
N LEU A 638 104.89 37.30 4.14
CA LEU A 638 105.09 38.71 3.70
C LEU A 638 105.46 39.01 2.22
N HIS A 639 104.67 39.84 1.51
CA HIS A 639 104.84 41.32 1.45
C HIS A 639 103.92 41.97 0.38
N TRP A 640 103.55 43.22 0.63
CA TRP A 640 102.55 44.03 -0.06
C TRP A 640 102.96 44.55 -1.45
N THR A 641 101.98 44.79 -2.34
CA THR A 641 101.82 46.10 -3.01
C THR A 641 100.39 46.28 -3.53
N SER A 642 99.84 47.43 -3.14
CA SER A 642 98.53 47.99 -3.46
C SER A 642 98.53 48.75 -4.78
N PHE A 643 97.43 48.72 -5.53
CA PHE A 643 96.85 49.93 -6.14
C PHE A 643 95.33 49.76 -6.35
N GLU A 644 94.61 50.77 -5.88
CA GLU A 644 93.16 51.01 -5.78
C GLU A 644 92.50 51.42 -7.14
N PRO A 645 91.28 52.01 -7.18
CA PRO A 645 89.97 51.44 -6.84
C PRO A 645 88.95 51.64 -7.99
N SER A 646 87.87 50.87 -7.99
CA SER A 646 86.63 51.28 -8.66
C SER A 646 85.43 50.96 -7.78
N HIS A 647 84.87 52.00 -7.18
CA HIS A 647 83.60 51.96 -6.47
C HIS A 647 82.47 51.53 -7.41
N GLN A 648 81.63 50.60 -6.97
CA GLN A 648 80.17 50.78 -7.06
C GLN A 648 79.44 49.86 -6.08
N MET A 649 78.60 50.49 -5.27
CA MET A 649 77.66 49.88 -4.34
C MET A 649 76.57 49.11 -5.12
N LEU A 650 76.07 48.00 -4.58
CA LEU A 650 74.76 47.98 -3.92
C LEU A 650 74.48 46.60 -3.31
N SER A 651 74.11 46.67 -2.03
CA SER A 651 73.31 45.68 -1.31
C SER A 651 71.94 45.50 -1.99
N GLU A 652 71.27 44.38 -1.67
CA GLU A 652 69.87 44.04 -2.01
C GLU A 652 69.62 43.46 -3.41
N ASN A 653 69.33 42.14 -3.47
CA ASN A 653 68.19 41.51 -4.19
C ASN A 653 68.42 40.02 -4.51
N ILE A 654 68.51 39.15 -3.49
CA ILE A 654 68.41 37.68 -3.70
C ILE A 654 67.02 37.14 -3.29
N ALA A 655 66.19 37.95 -2.62
CA ALA A 655 64.82 37.56 -2.26
C ALA A 655 63.81 37.61 -3.42
N LEU A 656 64.11 38.32 -4.52
CA LEU A 656 63.14 38.56 -5.61
C LEU A 656 63.06 37.45 -6.66
N ALA A 657 64.06 36.58 -6.79
CA ALA A 657 64.07 35.53 -7.82
C ALA A 657 63.19 34.30 -7.48
N ILE A 658 62.86 34.09 -6.20
CA ILE A 658 62.06 32.94 -5.72
C ILE A 658 60.64 33.38 -5.35
N ILE A 659 60.45 34.62 -4.90
CA ILE A 659 59.15 35.12 -4.41
C ILE A 659 58.21 35.51 -5.57
N LEU A 660 58.73 36.05 -6.68
CA LEU A 660 57.93 36.41 -7.85
C LEU A 660 57.19 35.24 -8.52
N PRO A 661 57.79 34.05 -8.75
CA PRO A 661 57.06 32.92 -9.32
C PRO A 661 56.01 32.33 -8.36
N ILE A 662 56.24 32.39 -7.05
CA ILE A 662 55.29 31.86 -6.04
C ILE A 662 54.05 32.77 -5.93
N ILE A 663 54.23 34.10 -5.97
CA ILE A 663 53.11 35.06 -5.96
C ILE A 663 52.27 34.92 -7.24
N LEU A 664 52.89 34.64 -8.39
CA LEU A 664 52.19 34.48 -9.67
C LEU A 664 51.32 33.20 -9.70
N VAL A 665 51.78 32.12 -9.06
CA VAL A 665 50.99 30.88 -8.89
C VAL A 665 49.84 31.08 -7.90
N ILE A 666 50.05 31.81 -6.80
CA ILE A 666 48.98 32.13 -5.83
C ILE A 666 47.90 33.02 -6.45
N LEU A 667 48.27 34.00 -7.27
CA LEU A 667 47.30 34.85 -7.99
C LEU A 667 46.54 34.08 -9.09
N LEU A 668 47.18 33.12 -9.76
CA LEU A 668 46.49 32.22 -10.71
C LEU A 668 45.47 31.32 -10.01
N ILE A 669 45.83 30.71 -8.88
CA ILE A 669 44.91 29.86 -8.10
C ILE A 669 43.77 30.71 -7.50
N GLY A 670 44.07 31.91 -7.01
CA GLY A 670 43.05 32.86 -6.53
C GLY A 670 42.12 33.37 -7.62
N GLY A 671 42.63 33.60 -8.84
CA GLY A 671 41.83 33.98 -10.00
C GLY A 671 40.89 32.86 -10.46
N ILE A 672 41.34 31.61 -10.41
CA ILE A 672 40.50 30.43 -10.72
C ILE A 672 39.42 30.24 -9.65
N TYR A 673 39.74 30.45 -8.38
CA TYR A 673 38.77 30.40 -7.28
C TYR A 673 37.71 31.51 -7.39
N MET A 674 38.11 32.73 -7.76
CA MET A 674 37.19 33.85 -8.00
C MET A 674 36.35 33.67 -9.27
N TYR A 675 36.88 33.00 -10.30
CA TYR A 675 36.13 32.67 -11.51
C TYR A 675 35.01 31.66 -11.23
N TYR A 676 35.28 30.59 -10.47
CA TYR A 676 34.26 29.60 -10.10
C TYR A 676 33.23 30.09 -9.09
N THR A 677 33.53 31.16 -8.35
CA THR A 677 32.62 31.72 -7.34
C THR A 677 31.76 32.89 -7.87
N ASN A 678 32.00 33.35 -9.11
CA ASN A 678 31.33 34.55 -9.65
C ASN A 678 30.59 34.32 -10.99
N THR A 679 30.38 33.07 -11.41
CA THR A 679 29.46 32.69 -12.49
C THR A 679 28.43 31.68 -12.00
N GLU A 680 27.52 32.10 -11.12
CA GLU A 680 26.06 32.10 -11.36
C GLU A 680 25.28 32.54 -10.11
N PRO A 681 24.21 33.36 -10.28
CA PRO A 681 23.41 33.92 -9.19
C PRO A 681 22.08 33.20 -8.95
N LEU A 682 21.63 33.20 -7.68
CA LEU A 682 20.23 33.13 -7.17
C LEU A 682 19.41 31.84 -7.48
N HIS A 683 18.75 31.17 -6.53
CA HIS A 683 18.01 31.70 -5.39
C HIS A 683 18.01 30.76 -4.17
N ARG A 684 17.98 31.37 -2.99
CA ARG A 684 18.26 30.82 -1.65
C ARG A 684 17.02 31.06 -0.78
N SER A 685 16.66 30.11 0.07
CA SER A 685 15.88 30.36 1.28
C SER A 685 16.46 29.57 2.46
N ASP A 686 16.68 30.30 3.56
CA ASP A 686 17.66 30.07 4.61
C ASP A 686 17.34 28.96 5.62
N ILE A 687 18.38 28.25 6.05
CA ILE A 687 18.48 27.67 7.40
C ILE A 687 19.63 28.36 8.14
N ARG A 688 19.26 29.05 9.23
CA ARG A 688 20.16 29.59 10.26
C ARG A 688 20.96 28.46 10.93
N SER A 689 22.28 28.61 10.99
CA SER A 689 23.12 27.95 12.00
C SER A 689 23.69 29.00 12.95
N SER A 690 23.18 29.04 14.19
CA SER A 690 23.82 29.74 15.30
C SER A 690 24.81 28.80 16.00
N VAL A 691 26.04 29.26 16.02
CA VAL A 691 27.21 28.92 16.84
C VAL A 691 26.90 28.25 18.18
N PHE A 692 27.54 27.09 18.43
CA PHE A 692 27.77 26.54 19.77
C PHE A 692 29.27 26.53 20.07
N SER A 693 29.61 26.93 21.30
CA SER A 693 30.87 26.68 21.99
C SER A 693 30.58 25.86 23.27
N PRO A 694 31.59 25.29 23.95
CA PRO A 694 31.79 23.85 24.13
C PRO A 694 31.15 23.27 25.41
N PHE A 695 30.80 21.99 25.39
CA PHE A 695 30.45 21.21 26.58
C PHE A 695 31.55 20.20 26.94
N ASN A 696 31.95 20.23 28.22
CA ASN A 696 32.84 19.27 28.87
C ASN A 696 32.11 17.94 29.14
N LEU A 697 32.79 16.81 28.95
CA LEU A 697 32.34 15.49 29.39
C LEU A 697 33.26 14.98 30.50
N TYR A 698 32.69 14.73 31.67
CA TYR A 698 33.31 13.97 32.75
C TYR A 698 33.00 12.48 32.61
N PHE A 699 34.01 11.63 32.82
CA PHE A 699 33.91 10.18 32.92
C PHE A 699 33.53 9.74 34.33
N SER A 700 32.68 8.70 34.45
CA SER A 700 32.64 7.80 35.61
C SER A 700 32.20 6.40 35.20
N PHE A 701 33.11 5.41 35.30
CA PHE A 701 32.82 3.98 35.34
C PHE A 701 32.40 3.57 36.77
N PRO A 702 31.61 2.49 36.97
CA PRO A 702 32.23 1.19 37.27
C PRO A 702 31.46 -0.06 36.80
N SER A 703 32.22 -1.14 36.60
CA SER A 703 31.81 -2.56 36.52
C SER A 703 32.00 -3.25 37.91
N PRO A 704 31.81 -4.58 38.14
CA PRO A 704 30.90 -5.60 37.56
C PRO A 704 30.19 -6.52 38.62
N SER A 705 29.34 -7.43 38.12
CA SER A 705 28.95 -8.78 38.66
C SER A 705 28.01 -8.91 39.88
N VAL A 706 27.00 -9.79 39.78
CA VAL A 706 26.79 -11.04 40.57
C VAL A 706 25.53 -11.80 40.08
N TYR A 707 25.68 -13.11 39.94
CA TYR A 707 24.65 -14.15 39.69
C TYR A 707 23.93 -14.53 40.99
N VAL A 708 22.60 -14.74 40.98
CA VAL A 708 21.92 -15.75 41.84
C VAL A 708 20.67 -16.27 41.12
N ASP A 709 20.57 -17.59 41.09
CA ASP A 709 19.50 -18.46 40.57
C ASP A 709 18.44 -18.72 41.66
N CYS A 710 17.18 -18.99 41.27
CA CYS A 710 16.29 -19.98 41.90
C CYS A 710 14.83 -19.89 41.37
N SER A 711 14.40 -21.06 40.89
CA SER A 711 13.07 -21.60 40.67
C SER A 711 11.95 -21.26 41.69
N GLY A 712 10.71 -21.17 41.19
CA GLY A 712 9.63 -22.03 41.67
C GLY A 712 8.46 -21.42 42.47
N SER A 713 7.25 -21.76 42.00
CA SER A 713 5.96 -21.97 42.72
C SER A 713 4.90 -20.85 42.76
N HIS A 714 3.77 -21.19 42.12
CA HIS A 714 2.36 -21.01 42.49
C HIS A 714 1.97 -19.87 43.44
N PHE A 715 1.06 -18.99 42.99
CA PHE A 715 -0.12 -18.62 43.76
C PHE A 715 -1.30 -18.22 42.87
N SER A 716 -2.45 -18.79 43.22
CA SER A 716 -3.81 -18.58 42.71
C SER A 716 -4.40 -17.23 43.12
N GLY A 717 -5.25 -16.64 42.29
CA GLY A 717 -6.10 -15.51 42.68
C GLY A 717 -7.07 -15.04 41.59
N SER A 718 -8.30 -15.55 41.63
CA SER A 718 -9.49 -15.06 40.92
C SER A 718 -10.09 -13.83 41.61
N LEU A 719 -10.58 -12.83 40.86
CA LEU A 719 -11.74 -11.93 41.17
C LEU A 719 -11.84 -10.87 40.05
N SER A 720 -12.78 -11.02 39.11
CA SER A 720 -14.16 -10.46 39.11
C SER A 720 -14.25 -9.02 38.60
N LEU A 721 -14.91 -8.89 37.44
CA LEU A 721 -15.38 -7.66 36.81
C LEU A 721 -16.47 -6.97 37.64
N THR A 722 -16.37 -5.65 37.78
CA THR A 722 -17.52 -4.72 37.65
C THR A 722 -17.05 -3.39 37.04
N PRO A 723 -17.82 -2.78 36.12
CA PRO A 723 -17.51 -1.49 35.50
C PRO A 723 -18.33 -0.35 36.12
N THR A 724 -17.76 0.85 36.27
CA THR A 724 -18.55 2.10 36.34
C THR A 724 -17.74 3.33 35.87
N HIS A 725 -18.26 3.94 34.80
CA HIS A 725 -18.45 5.37 34.56
C HIS A 725 -17.30 6.40 34.36
N THR A 726 -17.18 6.81 33.08
CA THR A 726 -17.28 8.18 32.50
C THR A 726 -16.28 9.30 32.84
N ALA A 727 -15.64 9.84 31.79
CA ALA A 727 -15.68 11.27 31.34
C ALA A 727 -14.71 11.45 30.14
N GLN A 728 -15.17 11.55 28.89
CA GLN A 728 -15.34 12.79 28.10
C GLN A 728 -14.34 13.93 28.40
N LEU A 729 -13.47 14.21 27.42
CA LEU A 729 -12.71 15.45 27.29
C LEU A 729 -12.92 16.00 25.87
N LEU A 730 -13.71 17.07 25.79
CA LEU A 730 -13.85 17.96 24.65
C LEU A 730 -12.73 19.01 24.68
N TRP A 731 -12.22 19.30 23.50
CA TRP A 731 -11.29 20.39 23.21
C TRP A 731 -12.03 21.73 23.22
N SER A 732 -11.40 22.77 23.76
CA SER A 732 -11.73 24.15 23.41
C SER A 732 -10.47 24.99 23.27
N LEU A 733 -10.40 25.67 22.13
CA LEU A 733 -9.39 26.64 21.71
C LEU A 733 -9.58 27.96 22.47
N THR A 734 -8.48 28.63 22.80
CA THR A 734 -8.47 30.09 22.95
C THR A 734 -7.31 30.70 22.17
N SER A 735 -7.68 31.75 21.44
CA SER A 735 -6.90 32.59 20.53
C SER A 735 -6.47 33.88 21.25
N THR A 736 -5.31 34.46 20.89
CA THR A 736 -5.09 35.90 20.60
C THR A 736 -3.56 36.18 20.44
N THR A 737 -3.05 36.46 19.22
CA THR A 737 -2.76 37.78 18.57
C THR A 737 -1.61 38.60 19.21
N LEU A 738 -0.70 39.32 18.54
CA LEU A 738 -0.62 39.91 17.18
C LEU A 738 0.78 40.57 16.96
N TYR A 739 1.07 40.91 15.69
CA TYR A 739 2.07 41.87 15.13
C TYR A 739 3.58 41.49 15.18
N THR A 740 4.44 41.69 14.15
CA THR A 740 4.46 42.62 13.01
C THR A 740 5.51 42.20 11.95
N ARG A 741 5.16 42.41 10.67
CA ARG A 741 5.94 42.93 9.52
C ARG A 741 7.28 42.33 9.04
N GLN A 742 7.24 42.10 7.71
CA GLN A 742 8.26 42.37 6.66
C GLN A 742 9.52 41.50 6.61
N GLY A 743 9.64 40.75 5.50
CA GLY A 743 10.86 40.10 5.04
C GLY A 743 10.55 38.81 4.33
#